data_AF-A0AAI9R6N5-F1
#
_entry.id   AF-A0AAI9R6N5-F1
#
_cell.length_a   1.000
_cell.length_b   1.000
_cell.length_c   1.000
_cell.angle_alpha   90.00
_cell.angle_beta   90.00
_cell.angle_gamma   90.00
#
_symmetry.space_group_name_H-M   'P 1'
#
loop_
_entity.id
_entity.type
_entity.pdbx_description
1 polymer ?
#
loop_
_entity_poly.entity_id
_entity_poly.type
_entity_poly.pdbx_seq_one_letter_code
_entity_poly.pdbx_strand_id
1 'polypeptide(L)'
;MIDPSKIINARREMTSSHPKFERREEDAAEGGCGVVGLASEIPVAGRHLFDSLEQMRNRGNGKGGGVAMVGLDPQQFGVDAKTLSDSFLYAIAYLNPDVRDAVEESFIHPNFHLDHTHEMGTLDSWERDLPNLDTRPPDVVCYFVRPRDSAIDEFIETKLNAPIDPEDRQSASDEFVFHTTHNLNVEFYAKDGRTDAFVLSHGRDMLILKIVGYAEDVIRFYLLDDMTAHVWIGHHRYPTRGRVTHPGGAHPFGQGIDCALVHNGDFSNYVSVKDYLAQRGMEPLFFTDTEVGALAFDLHRRVYGYSMENVIESLAPTSELDFVMLPEEKQEVYSAIQRTHIHGSPDGPWFFIIAQSKGPTHRLIGITDTSMLRPQVFAYQRGEAAIAFCGSEKQVIDAVLESLASEDKRFWRRADEYWNARGGSYTDGGAFLFDIVPTEDGGKELVMTNKFGEIVDTHPGGEYLLEEPSENSPFSLSADPSDAFDAIVEGLPHIQWADALTTLDQISLLSKSRGREWAWQLLTLLLDRRYDTGVLRRSRWLDQIESTLVSIISASKHDPCSEFAAQKAPGHIPEPSSVSQRIVVDARPYPPEGRDSLALELVSLYKAGWTKFVVVNCRGHRFIGNGFGPDSGRVQIDVIGSVGDYLGSGNDGMTIAMHGNAQDQVAQIHKAGELVVHGDVGQCYGYGSKGG
;
A
#
# COMPACT_ATOMS: atom_id res chain seq x y z
N MET A 1 18.26 29.69 -2.38
CA MET A 1 18.35 28.34 -2.99
C MET A 1 19.62 28.27 -3.82
N ILE A 2 20.42 27.24 -3.61
CA ILE A 2 21.63 26.98 -4.41
C ILE A 2 21.24 26.87 -5.89
N ASP A 3 21.98 27.52 -6.78
CA ASP A 3 21.77 27.38 -8.23
C ASP A 3 21.86 25.88 -8.60
N PRO A 4 20.78 25.28 -9.16
CA PRO A 4 20.74 23.87 -9.52
C PRO A 4 21.88 23.45 -10.46
N SER A 5 22.39 24.39 -11.27
CA SER A 5 23.52 24.13 -12.17
C SER A 5 24.80 23.75 -11.42
N LYS A 6 25.01 24.30 -10.23
CA LYS A 6 26.17 23.99 -9.38
C LYS A 6 26.11 22.57 -8.82
N ILE A 7 24.93 22.17 -8.33
CA ILE A 7 24.69 20.81 -7.84
C ILE A 7 24.85 19.80 -9.00
N ILE A 8 24.23 20.06 -10.16
CA ILE A 8 24.33 19.18 -11.33
C ILE A 8 25.79 19.04 -11.81
N ASN A 9 26.55 20.13 -11.82
CA ASN A 9 27.96 20.06 -12.22
C ASN A 9 28.81 19.27 -11.22
N ALA A 10 28.57 19.44 -9.91
CA ALA A 10 29.23 18.64 -8.88
C ALA A 10 28.91 17.14 -9.02
N ARG A 11 27.65 16.78 -9.27
CA ARG A 11 27.23 15.39 -9.55
C ARG A 11 27.87 14.83 -10.81
N ARG A 12 27.95 15.63 -11.89
CA ARG A 12 28.64 15.23 -13.13
C ARG A 12 30.12 14.97 -12.89
N GLU A 13 30.79 15.82 -12.13
CA GLU A 13 32.20 15.63 -11.78
C GLU A 13 32.40 14.32 -11.00
N MET A 14 31.59 14.10 -9.95
CA MET A 14 31.60 12.87 -9.16
C MET A 14 31.41 11.63 -10.05
N THR A 15 30.31 11.59 -10.81
CA THR A 15 29.97 10.45 -11.66
C THR A 15 30.98 10.22 -12.79
N SER A 16 31.61 11.28 -13.31
CA SER A 16 32.68 11.15 -14.31
C SER A 16 33.96 10.52 -13.76
N SER A 17 34.17 10.59 -12.44
CA SER A 17 35.31 9.97 -11.77
C SER A 17 35.09 8.48 -11.47
N HIS A 18 33.85 8.01 -11.55
CA HIS A 18 33.49 6.63 -11.25
C HIS A 18 33.69 5.71 -12.46
N PRO A 19 33.92 4.40 -12.22
CA PRO A 19 33.84 3.40 -13.27
C PRO A 19 32.48 3.45 -13.98
N LYS A 20 32.45 3.11 -15.26
CA LYS A 20 31.17 2.96 -15.97
C LYS A 20 30.54 1.63 -15.60
N PHE A 21 29.32 1.68 -15.08
CA PHE A 21 28.55 0.50 -14.71
C PHE A 21 27.58 0.18 -15.84
N GLU A 22 27.81 -0.95 -16.52
CA GLU A 22 26.92 -1.43 -17.57
C GLU A 22 25.93 -2.44 -17.01
N ARG A 23 24.65 -2.19 -17.22
CA ARG A 23 23.58 -3.14 -16.94
C ARG A 23 23.73 -4.35 -17.86
N ARG A 24 23.86 -5.55 -17.33
CA ARG A 24 23.78 -6.77 -18.15
C ARG A 24 22.31 -7.10 -18.38
N GLU A 25 21.97 -7.68 -19.53
CA GLU A 25 20.56 -8.05 -19.83
C GLU A 25 19.97 -9.00 -18.77
N GLU A 26 20.81 -9.78 -18.10
CA GLU A 26 20.45 -10.69 -17.00
C GLU A 26 20.00 -9.96 -15.72
N ASP A 27 20.36 -8.68 -15.56
CA ASP A 27 20.01 -7.82 -14.41
C ASP A 27 18.68 -7.08 -14.62
N ALA A 28 18.10 -7.16 -15.82
CA ALA A 28 16.79 -6.57 -16.12
C ALA A 28 15.67 -7.44 -15.56
N ALA A 29 14.71 -6.84 -14.85
CA ALA A 29 13.63 -7.57 -14.21
C ALA A 29 12.35 -6.73 -14.22
N GLU A 30 11.27 -7.31 -14.75
CA GLU A 30 9.94 -6.69 -14.94
C GLU A 30 8.93 -7.38 -14.01
N GLY A 31 7.80 -6.78 -13.64
CA GLY A 31 6.66 -7.55 -13.10
C GLY A 31 5.76 -6.78 -12.12
N GLY A 32 4.53 -7.27 -11.95
CA GLY A 32 3.54 -6.63 -11.06
C GLY A 32 3.90 -6.88 -9.59
N CYS A 33 3.89 -5.82 -8.78
CA CYS A 33 4.26 -5.86 -7.36
C CYS A 33 3.01 -5.73 -6.47
N GLY A 34 3.15 -6.10 -5.20
CA GLY A 34 2.17 -5.81 -4.14
C GLY A 34 2.68 -4.66 -3.27
N VAL A 35 1.83 -3.66 -3.00
CA VAL A 35 2.22 -2.48 -2.21
C VAL A 35 1.16 -2.09 -1.20
N VAL A 36 1.61 -1.67 -0.02
CA VAL A 36 0.80 -1.01 0.98
C VAL A 36 1.58 0.14 1.59
N GLY A 37 0.93 1.27 1.79
CA GLY A 37 1.43 2.41 2.53
C GLY A 37 0.34 2.89 3.48
N LEU A 38 0.73 3.32 4.68
CA LEU A 38 -0.18 3.93 5.65
C LEU A 38 0.46 5.15 6.32
N ALA A 39 -0.38 6.09 6.74
CA ALA A 39 -0.01 7.23 7.57
C ALA A 39 -1.04 7.38 8.70
N SER A 40 -0.59 7.43 9.96
CA SER A 40 -1.47 7.53 11.13
C SER A 40 -1.00 8.59 12.13
N GLU A 41 -1.98 9.24 12.76
CA GLU A 41 -1.77 10.23 13.83
C GLU A 41 -1.08 9.63 15.05
N ILE A 42 -1.24 8.33 15.26
CA ILE A 42 -0.58 7.59 16.32
C ILE A 42 0.45 6.61 15.73
N PRO A 43 1.52 6.27 16.46
CA PRO A 43 2.47 5.26 15.99
C PRO A 43 1.79 3.90 15.84
N VAL A 44 1.99 3.27 14.67
CA VAL A 44 1.49 1.93 14.35
C VAL A 44 2.64 0.94 14.44
N ALA A 45 2.40 -0.19 15.12
CA ALA A 45 3.39 -1.26 15.25
C ALA A 45 3.51 -2.10 13.96
N GLY A 46 4.72 -2.58 13.66
CA GLY A 46 5.03 -3.32 12.43
C GLY A 46 4.20 -4.60 12.26
N ARG A 47 3.78 -5.27 13.34
CA ARG A 47 2.91 -6.47 13.28
C ARG A 47 1.61 -6.24 12.51
N HIS A 48 1.07 -5.02 12.49
CA HIS A 48 -0.18 -4.73 11.80
C HIS A 48 -0.06 -4.72 10.27
N LEU A 49 1.17 -4.71 9.72
CA LEU A 49 1.42 -4.90 8.29
C LEU A 49 1.50 -6.37 7.88
N PHE A 50 1.63 -7.31 8.83
CA PHE A 50 1.96 -8.71 8.52
C PHE A 50 0.92 -9.38 7.61
N ASP A 51 -0.36 -9.38 8.02
CA ASP A 51 -1.44 -10.01 7.26
C ASP A 51 -1.65 -9.33 5.90
N SER A 52 -1.43 -8.02 5.84
CA SER A 52 -1.50 -7.24 4.60
C SER A 52 -0.43 -7.67 3.59
N LEU A 53 0.81 -7.80 4.05
CA LEU A 53 1.93 -8.26 3.24
C LEU A 53 1.78 -9.73 2.84
N GLU A 54 1.37 -10.62 3.76
CA GLU A 54 1.15 -12.03 3.44
C GLU A 54 0.08 -12.22 2.34
N GLN A 55 -1.02 -11.47 2.42
CA GLN A 55 -2.08 -11.49 1.41
C GLN A 55 -1.64 -10.97 0.03
N MET A 56 -0.49 -10.31 -0.06
CA MET A 56 0.10 -9.83 -1.31
C MET A 56 1.21 -10.74 -1.86
N ARG A 57 1.47 -11.91 -1.26
CA ARG A 57 2.48 -12.86 -1.76
C ARG A 57 2.23 -13.29 -3.22
N ASN A 58 0.97 -13.39 -3.62
CA ASN A 58 0.56 -13.67 -5.01
C ASN A 58 0.96 -12.56 -6.00
N ARG A 59 1.27 -11.36 -5.51
CA ARG A 59 1.81 -10.23 -6.28
C ARG A 59 3.33 -10.09 -6.14
N GLY A 60 3.99 -11.08 -5.54
CA GLY A 60 5.44 -11.17 -5.40
C GLY A 60 5.94 -12.56 -5.78
N ASN A 61 7.26 -12.76 -5.81
CA ASN A 61 7.83 -14.09 -6.05
C ASN A 61 9.00 -14.43 -5.11
N GLY A 62 9.09 -13.73 -3.97
CA GLY A 62 10.11 -13.96 -2.94
C GLY A 62 11.52 -13.49 -3.33
N LYS A 63 11.68 -12.76 -4.44
CA LYS A 63 13.00 -12.29 -4.92
C LYS A 63 13.33 -10.87 -4.48
N GLY A 64 12.56 -10.29 -3.58
CA GLY A 64 12.79 -8.94 -3.07
C GLY A 64 11.59 -8.44 -2.29
N GLY A 65 11.81 -8.09 -1.03
CA GLY A 65 10.78 -7.53 -0.16
C GLY A 65 11.40 -6.53 0.80
N GLY A 66 10.64 -5.52 1.19
CA GLY A 66 11.14 -4.49 2.07
C GLY A 66 10.04 -3.68 2.73
N VAL A 67 10.44 -2.98 3.79
CA VAL A 67 9.62 -2.01 4.50
C VAL A 67 10.35 -0.69 4.64
N ALA A 68 9.59 0.41 4.68
CA ALA A 68 10.08 1.71 5.12
C ALA A 68 9.24 2.23 6.27
N MET A 69 9.88 2.98 7.15
CA MET A 69 9.29 3.62 8.32
C MET A 69 9.68 5.09 8.34
N VAL A 70 8.75 5.97 8.68
CA VAL A 70 8.99 7.39 8.94
C VAL A 70 8.21 7.83 10.18
N GLY A 71 8.81 8.71 10.99
CA GLY A 71 8.25 9.10 12.27
C GLY A 71 8.43 7.98 13.30
N LEU A 72 9.69 7.66 13.56
CA LEU A 72 10.16 6.60 14.44
C LEU A 72 10.00 6.99 15.92
N ASP A 73 9.97 5.98 16.81
CA ASP A 73 10.10 6.22 18.24
C ASP A 73 11.60 6.27 18.64
N PRO A 74 12.12 7.41 19.13
CA PRO A 74 13.53 7.54 19.51
C PRO A 74 13.95 6.56 20.60
N GLN A 75 13.05 6.13 21.49
CA GLN A 75 13.35 5.19 22.57
C GLN A 75 13.70 3.80 22.03
N GLN A 76 13.08 3.39 20.91
CA GLN A 76 13.33 2.09 20.28
C GLN A 76 14.73 2.02 19.64
N PHE A 77 15.36 3.18 19.41
CA PHE A 77 16.74 3.29 18.92
C PHE A 77 17.74 3.65 20.03
N GLY A 78 17.29 3.89 21.26
CA GLY A 78 18.17 4.28 22.37
C GLY A 78 18.69 5.72 22.29
N VAL A 79 17.97 6.60 21.60
CA VAL A 79 18.31 8.03 21.44
C VAL A 79 17.22 8.93 22.02
N ASP A 80 17.50 10.24 22.12
CA ASP A 80 16.47 11.23 22.44
C ASP A 80 15.80 11.78 21.17
N ALA A 81 14.65 12.45 21.34
CA ALA A 81 13.88 13.00 20.23
C ALA A 81 14.68 13.99 19.38
N LYS A 82 15.61 14.72 20.00
CA LYS A 82 16.45 15.70 19.32
C LYS A 82 17.48 15.03 18.41
N THR A 83 18.12 13.97 18.88
CA THR A 83 19.10 13.19 18.10
C THR A 83 18.41 12.55 16.90
N LEU A 84 17.19 12.02 17.08
CA LEU A 84 16.40 11.46 15.98
C LEU A 84 16.00 12.53 14.94
N SER A 85 15.65 13.74 15.37
CA SER A 85 15.24 14.83 14.46
C SER A 85 16.41 15.51 13.73
N ASP A 86 17.52 15.71 14.44
CA ASP A 86 18.63 16.56 13.98
C ASP A 86 19.70 15.78 13.21
N SER A 87 19.86 14.48 13.51
CA SER A 87 20.89 13.64 12.89
C SER A 87 20.33 12.87 11.70
N PHE A 88 21.15 12.72 10.66
CA PHE A 88 20.82 11.78 9.61
C PHE A 88 20.97 10.36 10.15
N LEU A 89 19.99 9.52 9.87
CA LEU A 89 20.01 8.09 10.11
C LEU A 89 20.50 7.38 8.84
N TYR A 90 21.76 6.95 8.88
CA TYR A 90 22.38 6.18 7.80
C TYR A 90 22.15 4.70 8.08
N ALA A 91 21.26 4.07 7.34
CA ALA A 91 21.07 2.62 7.43
C ALA A 91 21.95 1.95 6.37
N ILE A 92 22.92 1.16 6.80
CA ILE A 92 23.85 0.44 5.92
C ILE A 92 23.62 -1.06 6.10
N ALA A 93 23.38 -1.75 4.99
CA ALA A 93 23.35 -3.20 4.94
C ALA A 93 24.77 -3.73 4.70
N TYR A 94 25.24 -4.61 5.58
CA TYR A 94 26.50 -5.34 5.47
C TYR A 94 26.22 -6.78 5.07
N LEU A 95 26.52 -7.13 3.82
CA LEU A 95 26.53 -8.52 3.37
C LEU A 95 27.83 -9.22 3.75
N ASN A 96 28.90 -8.44 3.77
CA ASN A 96 30.20 -8.84 4.25
C ASN A 96 30.55 -8.02 5.51
N PRO A 97 30.34 -8.54 6.72
CA PRO A 97 30.62 -7.83 7.96
C PRO A 97 32.09 -7.38 8.10
N ASP A 98 33.03 -8.06 7.43
CA ASP A 98 34.47 -7.77 7.51
C ASP A 98 34.83 -6.39 6.92
N VAL A 99 33.95 -5.78 6.12
CA VAL A 99 34.19 -4.45 5.54
C VAL A 99 33.72 -3.30 6.43
N ARG A 100 33.10 -3.58 7.58
CA ARG A 100 32.51 -2.55 8.44
C ARG A 100 33.51 -1.50 8.87
N ASP A 101 34.66 -1.90 9.39
CA ASP A 101 35.72 -0.99 9.82
C ASP A 101 36.16 -0.10 8.64
N ALA A 102 36.33 -0.69 7.45
CA ALA A 102 36.72 0.06 6.26
C ALA A 102 35.65 1.07 5.82
N VAL A 103 34.35 0.74 5.96
CA VAL A 103 33.24 1.66 5.71
C VAL A 103 33.26 2.81 6.72
N GLU A 104 33.39 2.50 8.01
CA GLU A 104 33.40 3.50 9.08
C GLU A 104 34.59 4.46 8.96
N GLU A 105 35.79 3.94 8.70
CA GLU A 105 37.02 4.72 8.51
C GLU A 105 37.01 5.58 7.25
N SER A 106 36.35 5.14 6.17
CA SER A 106 36.37 5.84 4.88
C SER A 106 35.21 6.82 4.71
N PHE A 107 34.02 6.46 5.20
CA PHE A 107 32.78 7.19 4.87
C PHE A 107 32.04 7.75 6.09
N ILE A 108 32.26 7.24 7.31
CA ILE A 108 31.59 7.73 8.52
C ILE A 108 32.47 8.73 9.28
N HIS A 109 33.56 8.27 9.90
CA HIS A 109 34.33 9.06 10.84
C HIS A 109 34.98 10.34 10.26
N PRO A 110 35.53 10.34 9.03
CA PRO A 110 36.12 11.54 8.44
C PRO A 110 35.09 12.61 8.11
N ASN A 111 33.88 12.20 7.73
CA ASN A 111 32.85 13.07 7.16
C ASN A 111 31.86 13.58 8.21
N PHE A 112 31.64 12.81 9.29
CA PHE A 112 30.56 13.04 10.24
C PHE A 112 31.02 13.04 11.69
N HIS A 113 30.27 13.79 12.51
CA HIS A 113 30.13 13.53 13.93
C HIS A 113 29.15 12.37 14.12
N LEU A 114 29.62 11.27 14.71
CA LEU A 114 28.78 10.13 15.08
C LEU A 114 28.18 10.38 16.46
N ASP A 115 26.88 10.57 16.52
CA ASP A 115 26.15 10.80 17.78
C ASP A 115 25.74 9.47 18.43
N HIS A 116 25.32 8.48 17.63
CA HIS A 116 24.90 7.17 18.10
C HIS A 116 25.00 6.09 17.02
N THR A 117 25.17 4.83 17.44
CA THR A 117 25.14 3.65 16.56
C THR A 117 24.12 2.66 17.11
N HIS A 118 23.18 2.25 16.26
CA HIS A 118 22.19 1.24 16.57
C HIS A 118 22.34 0.05 15.62
N GLU A 119 22.42 -1.16 16.16
CA GLU A 119 22.46 -2.40 15.36
C GLU A 119 21.08 -3.04 15.38
N MET A 120 20.53 -3.30 14.19
CA MET A 120 19.21 -3.92 14.09
C MET A 120 19.28 -5.35 14.62
N GLY A 121 18.36 -5.69 15.54
CA GLY A 121 18.20 -7.06 16.00
C GLY A 121 17.86 -8.00 14.84
N THR A 122 18.33 -9.25 14.91
CA THR A 122 18.01 -10.28 13.91
C THR A 122 17.48 -11.55 14.57
N LEU A 123 16.66 -12.31 13.84
CA LEU A 123 16.15 -13.59 14.30
C LEU A 123 17.22 -14.68 14.17
N ASP A 124 17.82 -15.08 15.28
CA ASP A 124 18.85 -16.14 15.31
C ASP A 124 18.38 -17.47 14.70
N SER A 125 17.09 -17.80 14.85
CA SER A 125 16.50 -19.04 14.35
C SER A 125 15.87 -18.94 12.96
N TRP A 126 16.27 -17.95 12.15
CA TRP A 126 15.69 -17.70 10.83
C TRP A 126 15.68 -18.94 9.90
N GLU A 127 16.73 -19.78 9.91
CA GLU A 127 16.77 -20.99 9.06
C GLU A 127 15.61 -21.96 9.34
N ARG A 128 15.15 -21.99 10.59
CA ARG A 128 14.03 -22.83 11.04
C ARG A 128 12.69 -22.13 10.84
N ASP A 129 12.62 -20.85 11.20
CA ASP A 129 11.36 -20.12 11.33
C ASP A 129 10.96 -19.38 10.03
N LEU A 130 11.91 -19.13 9.13
CA LEU A 130 11.73 -18.49 7.82
C LEU A 130 12.28 -19.39 6.68
N PRO A 131 11.72 -20.60 6.49
CA PRO A 131 12.26 -21.60 5.56
C PRO A 131 12.18 -21.21 4.07
N ASN A 132 11.46 -20.14 3.74
CA ASN A 132 11.36 -19.61 2.37
C ASN A 132 12.53 -18.66 2.02
N LEU A 133 13.37 -18.29 2.98
CA LEU A 133 14.57 -17.50 2.72
C LEU A 133 15.71 -18.43 2.29
N ASP A 134 16.16 -18.27 1.04
CA ASP A 134 17.29 -19.05 0.49
C ASP A 134 18.66 -18.59 1.04
N THR A 135 18.76 -17.35 1.50
CA THR A 135 20.01 -16.71 1.95
C THR A 135 19.74 -15.88 3.21
N ARG A 136 20.69 -15.87 4.16
CA ARG A 136 20.61 -15.00 5.33
C ARG A 136 20.53 -13.53 4.88
N PRO A 137 19.53 -12.75 5.35
CA PRO A 137 19.52 -11.31 5.13
C PRO A 137 20.74 -10.59 5.74
N PRO A 138 21.12 -9.40 5.24
CA PRO A 138 22.29 -8.67 5.71
C PRO A 138 22.11 -8.15 7.14
N ASP A 139 23.21 -7.99 7.85
CA ASP A 139 23.21 -7.22 9.09
C ASP A 139 23.03 -5.73 8.75
N VAL A 140 22.20 -5.02 9.51
CA VAL A 140 21.93 -3.60 9.28
C VAL A 140 22.39 -2.78 10.47
N VAL A 141 23.23 -1.79 10.21
CA VAL A 141 23.69 -0.83 11.21
C VAL A 141 23.18 0.56 10.84
N CYS A 142 22.61 1.22 11.82
CA CYS A 142 22.04 2.55 11.76
C CYS A 142 22.97 3.53 12.47
N TYR A 143 23.57 4.46 11.71
CA TYR A 143 24.45 5.49 12.26
C TYR A 143 23.70 6.82 12.32
N PHE A 144 23.56 7.39 13.52
CA PHE A 144 23.05 8.74 13.74
C PHE A 144 24.20 9.72 13.58
N VAL A 145 24.22 10.44 12.47
CA VAL A 145 25.37 11.24 12.04
C VAL A 145 25.00 12.67 11.68
N ARG A 146 25.88 13.61 12.02
CA ARG A 146 25.81 15.02 11.60
C ARG A 146 27.05 15.37 10.78
N PRO A 147 26.91 15.93 9.58
CA PRO A 147 28.08 16.29 8.77
C PRO A 147 28.96 17.29 9.52
N ARG A 148 30.29 17.11 9.44
CA ARG A 148 31.23 18.06 10.05
C ARG A 148 31.19 19.38 9.29
N ASP A 149 31.19 20.51 10.01
CA ASP A 149 31.20 21.83 9.37
C ASP A 149 32.38 22.00 8.41
N SER A 150 33.55 21.51 8.77
CA SER A 150 34.74 21.55 7.91
C SER A 150 34.57 20.76 6.61
N ALA A 151 33.85 19.64 6.65
CA ALA A 151 33.60 18.82 5.47
C ALA A 151 32.57 19.48 4.54
N ILE A 152 31.55 20.13 5.11
CA ILE A 152 30.60 20.95 4.34
C ILE A 152 31.33 22.14 3.69
N ASP A 153 32.17 22.85 4.45
CA ASP A 153 32.91 24.02 3.95
C ASP A 153 33.84 23.62 2.79
N GLU A 154 34.59 22.52 2.94
CA GLU A 154 35.42 21.96 1.88
C GLU A 154 34.60 21.54 0.66
N PHE A 155 33.44 20.90 0.86
CA PHE A 155 32.55 20.50 -0.24
C PHE A 155 32.02 21.73 -1.01
N ILE A 156 31.63 22.79 -0.30
CA ILE A 156 31.20 24.05 -0.90
C ILE A 156 32.33 24.68 -1.72
N GLU A 157 33.55 24.75 -1.17
CA GLU A 157 34.70 25.36 -1.83
C GLU A 157 35.14 24.58 -3.06
N THR A 158 35.23 23.25 -2.94
CA THR A 158 35.88 22.39 -3.95
C THR A 158 34.93 21.81 -4.98
N LYS A 159 33.69 21.48 -4.61
CA LYS A 159 32.73 20.78 -5.48
C LYS A 159 31.63 21.71 -6.00
N LEU A 160 30.94 22.41 -5.11
CA LEU A 160 29.91 23.36 -5.55
C LEU A 160 30.54 24.60 -6.21
N ASN A 161 31.70 25.04 -5.71
CA ASN A 161 32.47 26.18 -6.22
C ASN A 161 31.56 27.40 -6.47
N ALA A 162 30.84 27.79 -5.43
CA ALA A 162 29.88 28.88 -5.44
C ALA A 162 29.77 29.49 -4.03
N PRO A 163 29.56 30.82 -3.92
CA PRO A 163 29.14 31.40 -2.66
C PRO A 163 27.75 30.86 -2.30
N ILE A 164 27.60 30.29 -1.10
CA ILE A 164 26.34 29.76 -0.59
C ILE A 164 25.86 30.67 0.53
N ASP A 165 24.62 31.14 0.44
CA ASP A 165 23.99 31.92 1.49
C ASP A 165 23.83 31.06 2.76
N PRO A 166 23.92 31.64 3.98
CA PRO A 166 23.75 30.88 5.21
C PRO A 166 22.44 30.08 5.28
N GLU A 167 21.37 30.61 4.69
CA GLU A 167 20.05 29.97 4.61
C GLU A 167 20.06 28.69 3.74
N ASP A 168 21.00 28.59 2.79
CA ASP A 168 21.15 27.46 1.88
C ASP A 168 22.17 26.41 2.37
N ARG A 169 22.82 26.65 3.51
CA ARG A 169 23.83 25.72 4.07
C ARG A 169 23.25 24.32 4.32
N GLN A 170 21.98 24.22 4.71
CA GLN A 170 21.32 22.93 4.86
C GLN A 170 21.22 22.19 3.52
N SER A 171 20.89 22.87 2.42
CA SER A 171 20.84 22.26 1.09
C SER A 171 22.21 21.75 0.64
N ALA A 172 23.29 22.48 0.98
CA ALA A 172 24.66 22.01 0.73
C ALA A 172 25.02 20.80 1.61
N SER A 173 24.57 20.79 2.86
CA SER A 173 24.71 19.66 3.78
C SER A 173 24.02 18.40 3.25
N ASP A 174 22.77 18.52 2.81
CA ASP A 174 22.03 17.43 2.18
C ASP A 174 22.77 16.96 0.92
N GLU A 175 23.25 17.86 0.06
CA GLU A 175 23.99 17.44 -1.14
C GLU A 175 25.32 16.73 -0.81
N PHE A 176 26.04 17.18 0.22
CA PHE A 176 27.22 16.49 0.73
C PHE A 176 26.91 15.07 1.20
N VAL A 177 25.78 14.89 1.90
CA VAL A 177 25.28 13.57 2.33
C VAL A 177 25.00 12.68 1.11
N PHE A 178 24.33 13.20 0.09
CA PHE A 178 24.06 12.48 -1.16
C PHE A 178 25.36 12.01 -1.82
N HIS A 179 26.34 12.90 -1.98
CA HIS A 179 27.65 12.56 -2.55
C HIS A 179 28.37 11.47 -1.74
N THR A 180 28.41 11.61 -0.42
CA THR A 180 29.14 10.69 0.46
C THR A 180 28.54 9.28 0.43
N THR A 181 27.22 9.19 0.51
CA THR A 181 26.49 7.90 0.48
C THR A 181 26.51 7.25 -0.90
N HIS A 182 26.46 8.04 -1.99
CA HIS A 182 26.62 7.50 -3.34
C HIS A 182 28.03 6.96 -3.56
N ASN A 183 29.07 7.66 -3.10
CA ASN A 183 30.47 7.19 -3.18
C ASN A 183 30.69 5.90 -2.38
N LEU A 184 30.04 5.76 -1.21
CA LEU A 184 30.06 4.51 -0.43
C LEU A 184 29.48 3.35 -1.25
N ASN A 185 28.31 3.54 -1.86
CA ASN A 185 27.70 2.52 -2.71
C ASN A 185 28.59 2.19 -3.92
N VAL A 186 29.24 3.19 -4.51
CA VAL A 186 30.21 2.94 -5.59
C VAL A 186 31.36 2.06 -5.10
N GLU A 187 31.99 2.39 -3.97
CA GLU A 187 33.19 1.67 -3.49
C GLU A 187 32.90 0.25 -2.97
N PHE A 188 31.77 0.05 -2.26
CA PHE A 188 31.46 -1.21 -1.57
C PHE A 188 30.39 -2.06 -2.25
N TYR A 189 29.66 -1.52 -3.23
CA TYR A 189 28.58 -2.24 -3.92
C TYR A 189 28.67 -2.27 -5.46
N ALA A 190 29.34 -1.33 -6.13
CA ALA A 190 29.32 -1.30 -7.59
C ALA A 190 30.69 -1.59 -8.22
N LYS A 191 31.74 -0.98 -7.68
CA LYS A 191 33.12 -1.07 -8.19
C LYS A 191 33.61 -2.52 -8.19
N ASP A 192 34.22 -2.92 -9.30
CA ASP A 192 34.75 -4.28 -9.53
C ASP A 192 33.72 -5.41 -9.36
N GLY A 193 32.41 -5.10 -9.41
CA GLY A 193 31.34 -6.07 -9.19
C GLY A 193 31.22 -6.56 -7.74
N ARG A 194 31.72 -5.78 -6.77
CA ARG A 194 31.56 -6.04 -5.32
C ARG A 194 30.08 -6.06 -4.92
N THR A 195 29.75 -6.67 -3.79
CA THR A 195 28.41 -6.63 -3.18
C THR A 195 28.53 -6.73 -1.65
N ASP A 196 29.47 -5.98 -1.08
CA ASP A 196 29.88 -6.16 0.32
C ASP A 196 29.01 -5.36 1.29
N ALA A 197 28.73 -4.10 0.96
CA ALA A 197 27.87 -3.22 1.76
C ALA A 197 27.24 -2.11 0.91
N PHE A 198 26.05 -1.66 1.29
CA PHE A 198 25.37 -0.56 0.61
C PHE A 198 24.40 0.19 1.54
N VAL A 199 24.13 1.45 1.21
CA VAL A 199 23.19 2.31 1.92
C VAL A 199 21.76 1.93 1.54
N LEU A 200 20.96 1.58 2.55
CA LEU A 200 19.52 1.31 2.44
C LEU A 200 18.73 2.62 2.40
N SER A 201 19.03 3.53 3.32
CA SER A 201 18.41 4.85 3.43
C SER A 201 19.37 5.88 4.01
N HIS A 202 19.16 7.14 3.62
CA HIS A 202 19.85 8.31 4.15
C HIS A 202 18.87 9.48 4.35
N GLY A 203 18.54 9.77 5.60
CA GLY A 203 17.57 10.80 5.91
C GLY A 203 17.38 10.93 7.41
N ARG A 204 16.56 11.88 7.84
CA ARG A 204 16.20 12.08 9.25
C ARG A 204 14.90 11.35 9.55
N ASP A 205 14.82 10.76 10.74
CA ASP A 205 13.57 10.15 11.24
C ASP A 205 12.92 9.16 10.24
N MET A 206 13.76 8.36 9.57
CA MET A 206 13.33 7.38 8.58
C MET A 206 14.29 6.18 8.47
N LEU A 207 13.74 5.01 8.16
CA LEU A 207 14.51 3.77 8.02
C LEU A 207 13.94 2.90 6.89
N ILE A 208 14.82 2.32 6.06
CA ILE A 208 14.46 1.28 5.08
C ILE A 208 15.15 -0.03 5.48
N LEU A 209 14.41 -1.13 5.45
CA LEU A 209 14.93 -2.48 5.61
C LEU A 209 14.44 -3.35 4.46
N LYS A 210 15.32 -4.13 3.84
CA LYS A 210 14.96 -4.98 2.69
C LYS A 210 15.82 -6.22 2.59
N ILE A 211 15.25 -7.28 2.05
CA ILE A 211 15.84 -8.61 1.95
C ILE A 211 15.57 -9.24 0.58
N VAL A 212 16.24 -10.35 0.29
CA VAL A 212 15.83 -11.27 -0.78
C VAL A 212 14.84 -12.27 -0.16
N GLY A 213 13.55 -11.96 -0.28
CA GLY A 213 12.46 -12.67 0.37
C GLY A 213 11.17 -11.90 0.18
N TYR A 214 10.21 -12.11 1.09
CA TYR A 214 8.98 -11.33 1.14
C TYR A 214 9.10 -10.22 2.21
N ALA A 215 8.35 -9.13 2.06
CA ALA A 215 8.30 -8.02 3.02
C ALA A 215 7.90 -8.44 4.45
N GLU A 216 6.98 -9.39 4.65
CA GLU A 216 6.65 -9.85 6.01
C GLU A 216 7.80 -10.62 6.67
N ASP A 217 8.68 -11.23 5.87
CA ASP A 217 9.90 -11.85 6.39
C ASP A 217 10.87 -10.78 6.93
N VAL A 218 10.80 -9.53 6.45
CA VAL A 218 11.58 -8.39 6.98
C VAL A 218 11.12 -8.05 8.39
N ILE A 219 9.80 -8.03 8.60
CA ILE A 219 9.20 -7.80 9.93
C ILE A 219 9.67 -8.87 10.91
N ARG A 220 9.62 -10.14 10.50
CA ARG A 220 10.04 -11.27 11.34
C ARG A 220 11.54 -11.30 11.57
N PHE A 221 12.34 -11.15 10.51
CA PHE A 221 13.78 -11.27 10.59
C PHE A 221 14.40 -10.15 11.42
N TYR A 222 13.97 -8.90 11.24
CA TYR A 222 14.49 -7.75 12.00
C TYR A 222 13.69 -7.43 13.28
N LEU A 223 12.83 -8.35 13.73
CA LEU A 223 12.09 -8.25 15.00
C LEU A 223 11.24 -6.98 15.13
N LEU A 224 10.51 -6.62 14.07
CA LEU A 224 9.77 -5.35 13.97
C LEU A 224 8.33 -5.43 14.49
N ASP A 225 7.91 -6.54 15.11
CA ASP A 225 6.54 -6.73 15.62
C ASP A 225 6.05 -5.58 16.51
N ASP A 226 6.93 -5.06 17.36
CA ASP A 226 6.67 -3.95 18.28
C ASP A 226 7.35 -2.63 17.86
N MET A 227 8.11 -2.62 16.75
CA MET A 227 8.67 -1.38 16.20
C MET A 227 7.51 -0.50 15.74
N THR A 228 7.49 0.77 16.15
CA THR A 228 6.40 1.70 15.83
C THR A 228 6.87 2.84 14.95
N ALA A 229 6.01 3.25 14.02
CA ALA A 229 6.21 4.43 13.19
C ALA A 229 4.86 5.05 12.79
N HIS A 230 4.86 6.33 12.45
CA HIS A 230 3.65 7.02 11.97
C HIS A 230 3.32 6.72 10.52
N VAL A 231 4.34 6.49 9.69
CA VAL A 231 4.19 6.15 8.29
C VAL A 231 4.93 4.85 8.01
N TRP A 232 4.24 3.92 7.36
CA TRP A 232 4.84 2.67 6.90
C TRP A 232 4.64 2.50 5.40
N ILE A 233 5.60 1.83 4.75
CA ILE A 233 5.46 1.24 3.43
C ILE A 233 5.89 -0.22 3.51
N GLY A 234 5.15 -1.11 2.87
CA GLY A 234 5.53 -2.50 2.61
C GLY A 234 5.44 -2.81 1.11
N HIS A 235 6.42 -3.55 0.59
CA HIS A 235 6.51 -3.87 -0.84
C HIS A 235 7.01 -5.28 -1.12
N HIS A 236 6.31 -6.00 -1.99
CA HIS A 236 6.78 -7.24 -2.61
C HIS A 236 7.16 -7.02 -4.05
N ARG A 237 8.37 -7.44 -4.41
CA ARG A 237 8.88 -7.38 -5.77
C ARG A 237 8.62 -8.68 -6.52
N TYR A 238 8.23 -8.56 -7.78
CA TYR A 238 8.11 -9.68 -8.72
C TYR A 238 9.01 -9.45 -9.94
N PRO A 239 10.28 -9.87 -9.93
CA PRO A 239 11.11 -9.88 -11.15
C PRO A 239 10.77 -11.05 -12.09
N THR A 240 10.55 -10.77 -13.37
CA THR A 240 10.22 -11.72 -14.46
C THR A 240 11.46 -12.39 -15.06
N ARG A 241 12.65 -11.84 -14.82
CA ARG A 241 13.93 -12.36 -15.34
C ARG A 241 15.02 -12.34 -14.26
N GLY A 242 15.96 -13.27 -14.38
CA GLY A 242 17.13 -13.39 -13.50
C GLY A 242 16.84 -14.04 -12.12
N ARG A 243 17.90 -14.54 -11.49
CA ARG A 243 17.92 -14.92 -10.08
C ARG A 243 18.43 -13.69 -9.31
N VAL A 244 17.55 -12.99 -8.61
CA VAL A 244 17.98 -11.94 -7.67
C VAL A 244 18.63 -12.65 -6.50
N THR A 245 19.92 -12.43 -6.32
CA THR A 245 20.72 -13.03 -5.24
C THR A 245 21.18 -11.98 -4.22
N HIS A 246 20.81 -10.71 -4.44
CA HIS A 246 21.26 -9.57 -3.64
C HIS A 246 20.09 -8.62 -3.30
N PRO A 247 19.96 -8.17 -2.03
CA PRO A 247 18.83 -7.35 -1.57
C PRO A 247 18.85 -5.90 -2.10
N GLY A 248 19.98 -5.42 -2.64
CA GLY A 248 20.14 -4.08 -3.21
C GLY A 248 19.09 -3.71 -4.26
N GLY A 249 18.66 -4.67 -5.08
CA GLY A 249 17.58 -4.49 -6.06
C GLY A 249 16.15 -4.66 -5.52
N ALA A 250 15.98 -5.02 -4.24
CA ALA A 250 14.68 -5.01 -3.59
C ALA A 250 14.23 -3.58 -3.29
N HIS A 251 12.92 -3.36 -3.16
CA HIS A 251 12.35 -2.07 -2.79
C HIS A 251 11.98 -2.11 -1.30
N PRO A 252 11.80 -0.98 -0.60
CA PRO A 252 11.90 0.43 -1.05
C PRO A 252 13.30 0.91 -1.45
N PHE A 253 13.33 2.05 -2.16
CA PHE A 253 14.54 2.75 -2.56
C PHE A 253 14.63 4.13 -1.90
N GLY A 254 15.76 4.40 -1.25
CA GLY A 254 16.03 5.64 -0.52
C GLY A 254 17.16 6.47 -1.12
N GLN A 255 17.29 6.52 -2.45
CA GLN A 255 18.31 7.35 -3.13
C GLN A 255 18.01 8.86 -3.07
N GLY A 256 16.79 9.23 -2.71
CA GLY A 256 16.46 10.61 -2.37
C GLY A 256 16.55 10.82 -0.86
N ILE A 257 17.09 11.98 -0.47
CA ILE A 257 17.24 12.33 0.95
C ILE A 257 15.86 12.49 1.61
N ASP A 258 15.75 11.96 2.83
CA ASP A 258 14.54 11.98 3.66
C ASP A 258 13.32 11.32 3.00
N CYS A 259 13.51 10.43 2.02
CA CYS A 259 12.40 9.71 1.41
C CYS A 259 12.69 8.25 1.11
N ALA A 260 11.64 7.45 1.12
CA ALA A 260 11.61 6.08 0.64
C ALA A 260 10.54 5.96 -0.44
N LEU A 261 10.91 5.50 -1.62
CA LEU A 261 10.00 5.32 -2.75
C LEU A 261 9.85 3.83 -3.07
N VAL A 262 8.61 3.41 -3.23
CA VAL A 262 8.26 2.15 -3.88
C VAL A 262 7.45 2.41 -5.14
N HIS A 263 7.54 1.46 -6.05
CA HIS A 263 6.83 1.48 -7.31
C HIS A 263 6.17 0.12 -7.53
N ASN A 264 4.88 0.15 -7.88
CA ASN A 264 4.18 -0.99 -8.43
C ASN A 264 4.10 -0.84 -9.94
N GLY A 265 4.95 -1.54 -10.68
CA GLY A 265 4.82 -1.67 -12.13
C GLY A 265 6.14 -1.75 -12.88
N ASP A 266 6.18 -1.20 -14.08
CA ASP A 266 7.35 -1.24 -14.97
C ASP A 266 7.39 0.01 -15.87
N PHE A 267 8.55 0.66 -15.98
CA PHE A 267 8.70 1.80 -16.89
C PHE A 267 8.96 1.32 -18.32
N SER A 268 8.02 1.60 -19.23
CA SER A 268 8.20 1.33 -20.66
C SER A 268 9.37 2.11 -21.26
N ASN A 269 9.74 3.24 -20.64
CA ASN A 269 10.77 4.17 -21.09
C ASN A 269 12.00 4.25 -20.16
N TYR A 270 12.30 3.19 -19.38
CA TYR A 270 13.42 3.14 -18.42
C TYR A 270 14.73 3.76 -18.95
N VAL A 271 15.17 3.37 -20.16
CA VAL A 271 16.44 3.83 -20.74
C VAL A 271 16.43 5.35 -20.96
N SER A 272 15.29 5.92 -21.41
CA SER A 272 15.14 7.36 -21.60
C SER A 272 15.29 8.11 -20.27
N VAL A 273 14.61 7.64 -19.22
CA VAL A 273 14.66 8.28 -17.90
C VAL A 273 16.05 8.15 -17.29
N LYS A 274 16.68 6.98 -17.41
CA LYS A 274 18.06 6.75 -16.98
C LYS A 274 19.03 7.70 -17.68
N ASP A 275 18.97 7.83 -19.00
CA ASP A 275 19.86 8.71 -19.76
C ASP A 275 19.60 10.20 -19.44
N TYR A 276 18.33 10.57 -19.22
CA TYR A 276 17.94 11.90 -18.74
C TYR A 276 18.60 12.26 -17.38
N LEU A 277 18.64 11.30 -16.45
CA LEU A 277 19.30 11.45 -15.15
C LEU A 277 20.82 11.45 -15.27
N ALA A 278 21.39 10.58 -16.11
CA ALA A 278 22.84 10.50 -16.34
C ALA A 278 23.39 11.82 -16.91
N GLN A 279 22.65 12.48 -17.80
CA GLN A 279 22.98 13.82 -18.28
C GLN A 279 23.07 14.87 -17.16
N ARG A 280 22.49 14.60 -15.99
CA ARG A 280 22.50 15.45 -14.79
C ARG A 280 23.42 14.90 -13.69
N GLY A 281 24.27 13.94 -14.02
CA GLY A 281 25.24 13.35 -13.12
C GLY A 281 24.66 12.32 -12.15
N MET A 282 23.45 11.81 -12.39
CA MET A 282 22.80 10.81 -11.55
C MET A 282 22.73 9.47 -12.30
N GLU A 283 23.72 8.61 -12.08
CA GLU A 283 23.74 7.27 -12.66
C GLU A 283 23.25 6.24 -11.62
N PRO A 284 22.21 5.44 -11.93
CA PRO A 284 21.72 4.40 -11.02
C PRO A 284 22.74 3.25 -10.87
N LEU A 285 22.79 2.65 -9.68
CA LEU A 285 23.72 1.56 -9.34
C LEU A 285 23.02 0.20 -9.19
N PHE A 286 21.71 0.19 -8.90
CA PHE A 286 20.92 -1.01 -8.67
C PHE A 286 20.10 -1.45 -9.90
N PHE A 287 20.10 -0.64 -10.96
CA PHE A 287 19.52 -0.95 -12.28
C PHE A 287 18.03 -1.30 -12.27
N THR A 288 17.27 -0.67 -11.37
CA THR A 288 15.82 -0.75 -11.31
C THR A 288 15.18 0.56 -11.77
N ASP A 289 14.00 0.45 -12.36
CA ASP A 289 13.12 1.57 -12.64
C ASP A 289 12.74 2.36 -11.38
N THR A 290 12.59 1.67 -10.26
CA THR A 290 12.24 2.30 -8.98
C THR A 290 13.36 3.17 -8.44
N GLU A 291 14.62 2.75 -8.57
CA GLU A 291 15.77 3.61 -8.23
C GLU A 291 15.78 4.86 -9.10
N VAL A 292 15.54 4.71 -10.41
CA VAL A 292 15.44 5.82 -11.36
C VAL A 292 14.28 6.76 -10.99
N GLY A 293 13.13 6.23 -10.56
CA GLY A 293 12.02 7.01 -10.02
C GLY A 293 12.39 7.80 -8.76
N ALA A 294 13.09 7.17 -7.81
CA ALA A 294 13.57 7.82 -6.59
C ALA A 294 14.57 8.96 -6.89
N LEU A 295 15.48 8.73 -7.83
CA LEU A 295 16.43 9.74 -8.30
C LEU A 295 15.74 10.90 -9.04
N ALA A 296 14.73 10.62 -9.87
CA ALA A 296 13.93 11.66 -10.53
C ALA A 296 13.15 12.52 -9.52
N PHE A 297 12.58 11.89 -8.48
CA PHE A 297 11.92 12.60 -7.40
C PHE A 297 12.89 13.51 -6.63
N ASP A 298 14.08 13.03 -6.26
CA ASP A 298 15.13 13.84 -5.61
C ASP A 298 15.55 15.03 -6.48
N LEU A 299 15.80 14.79 -7.76
CA LEU A 299 16.19 15.81 -8.72
C LEU A 299 15.13 16.92 -8.81
N HIS A 300 13.87 16.57 -9.03
CA HIS A 300 12.82 17.57 -9.23
C HIS A 300 12.48 18.32 -7.94
N ARG A 301 12.42 17.62 -6.81
CA ARG A 301 12.09 18.21 -5.52
C ARG A 301 13.24 19.03 -4.94
N ARG A 302 14.40 18.40 -4.72
CA ARG A 302 15.48 18.97 -3.91
C ARG A 302 16.47 19.76 -4.75
N VAL A 303 16.84 19.26 -5.93
CA VAL A 303 17.84 19.93 -6.79
C VAL A 303 17.21 21.10 -7.55
N TYR A 304 16.03 20.92 -8.15
CA TYR A 304 15.32 22.03 -8.82
C TYR A 304 14.42 22.85 -7.91
N GLY A 305 14.12 22.36 -6.70
CA GLY A 305 13.30 23.11 -5.75
C GLY A 305 11.84 23.25 -6.16
N TYR A 306 11.31 22.33 -6.97
CA TYR A 306 9.91 22.39 -7.39
C TYR A 306 8.96 22.21 -6.22
N SER A 307 7.81 22.89 -6.28
CA SER A 307 6.66 22.61 -5.41
C SER A 307 6.22 21.15 -5.62
N MET A 308 5.55 20.56 -4.63
CA MET A 308 5.11 19.17 -4.75
C MET A 308 4.15 18.97 -5.94
N GLU A 309 3.28 19.95 -6.22
CA GLU A 309 2.45 19.96 -7.43
C GLU A 309 3.29 19.81 -8.71
N ASN A 310 4.35 20.61 -8.84
CA ASN A 310 5.21 20.61 -10.02
C ASN A 310 6.09 19.36 -10.08
N VAL A 311 6.50 18.79 -8.95
CA VAL A 311 7.16 17.47 -8.89
C VAL A 311 6.20 16.40 -9.42
N ILE A 312 4.96 16.37 -8.94
CA ILE A 312 3.95 15.41 -9.43
C ILE A 312 3.71 15.61 -10.92
N GLU A 313 3.55 16.85 -11.41
CA GLU A 313 3.40 17.14 -12.84
C GLU A 313 4.60 16.67 -13.67
N SER A 314 5.81 16.83 -13.16
CA SER A 314 7.02 16.39 -13.87
C SER A 314 7.14 14.86 -13.98
N LEU A 315 6.50 14.11 -13.07
CA LEU A 315 6.52 12.63 -13.05
C LEU A 315 5.28 12.05 -13.76
N ALA A 316 4.09 12.55 -13.44
CA ALA A 316 2.80 12.20 -14.02
C ALA A 316 2.20 13.42 -14.74
N PRO A 317 2.62 13.67 -16.00
CA PRO A 317 2.20 14.86 -16.75
C PRO A 317 0.70 14.82 -17.08
N THR A 318 -0.02 15.91 -16.78
CA THR A 318 -1.43 16.05 -17.14
C THR A 318 -1.59 16.16 -18.67
N SER A 319 -2.35 15.25 -19.29
CA SER A 319 -2.48 15.14 -20.76
C SER A 319 -3.88 15.45 -21.27
N GLU A 320 -3.98 15.65 -22.59
CA GLU A 320 -5.23 15.71 -23.36
C GLU A 320 -6.33 16.61 -22.78
N LEU A 321 -7.52 16.06 -22.54
CA LEU A 321 -8.68 16.79 -22.05
C LEU A 321 -8.41 17.43 -20.70
N ASP A 322 -7.74 16.72 -19.78
CA ASP A 322 -7.44 17.25 -18.45
C ASP A 322 -6.55 18.48 -18.53
N PHE A 323 -5.57 18.47 -19.42
CA PHE A 323 -4.70 19.63 -19.62
C PHE A 323 -5.49 20.86 -20.06
N VAL A 324 -6.42 20.69 -21.01
CA VAL A 324 -7.26 21.78 -21.52
C VAL A 324 -8.22 22.32 -20.46
N MET A 325 -8.64 21.48 -19.51
CA MET A 325 -9.55 21.85 -18.43
C MET A 325 -8.86 22.62 -17.29
N LEU A 326 -7.53 22.65 -17.25
CA LEU A 326 -6.78 23.42 -16.25
C LEU A 326 -6.91 24.94 -16.48
N PRO A 327 -6.79 25.77 -15.43
CA PRO A 327 -6.61 27.21 -15.59
C PRO A 327 -5.41 27.58 -16.48
N GLU A 328 -5.51 28.66 -17.27
CA GLU A 328 -4.47 29.08 -18.22
C GLU A 328 -3.08 29.24 -17.57
N GLU A 329 -3.03 29.77 -16.35
CA GLU A 329 -1.77 29.92 -15.59
C GLU A 329 -1.09 28.56 -15.33
N LYS A 330 -1.86 27.53 -14.95
CA LYS A 330 -1.32 26.18 -14.78
C LYS A 330 -0.90 25.59 -16.11
N GLN A 331 -1.65 25.82 -17.19
CA GLN A 331 -1.27 25.35 -18.52
C GLN A 331 0.09 25.91 -18.98
N GLU A 332 0.39 27.18 -18.68
CA GLU A 332 1.68 27.80 -19.00
C GLU A 332 2.84 27.10 -18.26
N VAL A 333 2.70 26.95 -16.94
CA VAL A 333 3.71 26.29 -16.10
C VAL A 333 3.89 24.82 -16.47
N TYR A 334 2.79 24.09 -16.63
CA TYR A 334 2.82 22.66 -16.95
C TYR A 334 3.38 22.44 -18.35
N SER A 335 3.08 23.31 -19.33
CA SER A 335 3.71 23.27 -20.65
C SER A 335 5.23 23.38 -20.56
N ALA A 336 5.76 24.27 -19.71
CA ALA A 336 7.19 24.43 -19.51
C ALA A 336 7.82 23.20 -18.85
N ILE A 337 7.16 22.65 -17.82
CA ILE A 337 7.60 21.42 -17.14
C ILE A 337 7.61 20.26 -18.13
N GLN A 338 6.50 19.99 -18.81
CA GLN A 338 6.39 18.88 -19.76
C GLN A 338 7.43 18.98 -20.87
N ARG A 339 7.62 20.15 -21.49
CA ARG A 339 8.65 20.34 -22.53
C ARG A 339 10.07 20.06 -22.04
N THR A 340 10.33 20.30 -20.76
CA THR A 340 11.66 20.12 -20.15
C THR A 340 11.90 18.68 -19.67
N HIS A 341 10.85 18.03 -19.14
CA HIS A 341 10.96 16.80 -18.37
C HIS A 341 10.38 15.57 -19.06
N ILE A 342 9.70 15.66 -20.21
CA ILE A 342 8.98 14.52 -20.81
C ILE A 342 9.84 13.26 -21.01
N HIS A 343 11.13 13.42 -21.32
CA HIS A 343 12.06 12.28 -21.47
C HIS A 343 12.50 11.66 -20.14
N GLY A 344 12.34 12.39 -19.04
CA GLY A 344 12.56 11.96 -17.66
C GLY A 344 11.27 11.64 -16.89
N SER A 345 10.09 11.82 -17.50
CA SER A 345 8.80 11.42 -16.91
C SER A 345 8.61 9.91 -17.10
N PRO A 346 8.31 9.15 -16.05
CA PRO A 346 7.99 7.73 -16.16
C PRO A 346 6.77 7.46 -17.06
N ASP A 347 6.91 6.50 -17.98
CA ASP A 347 5.84 6.04 -18.86
C ASP A 347 5.61 4.52 -18.68
N GLY A 348 4.43 4.04 -19.07
CA GLY A 348 3.99 2.68 -18.83
C GLY A 348 3.27 2.50 -17.49
N PRO A 349 3.04 1.25 -17.05
CA PRO A 349 2.24 0.98 -15.88
C PRO A 349 2.99 1.26 -14.57
N TRP A 350 2.54 2.22 -13.75
CA TRP A 350 3.20 2.52 -12.49
C TRP A 350 2.30 3.16 -11.42
N PHE A 351 2.54 2.81 -10.16
CA PHE A 351 1.99 3.53 -9.01
C PHE A 351 3.12 3.77 -8.01
N PHE A 352 3.36 5.03 -7.65
CA PHE A 352 4.35 5.36 -6.63
C PHE A 352 3.70 5.53 -5.27
N ILE A 353 4.34 4.96 -4.25
CA ILE A 353 4.11 5.31 -2.86
C ILE A 353 5.44 5.85 -2.30
N ILE A 354 5.39 7.03 -1.71
CA ILE A 354 6.57 7.72 -1.18
C ILE A 354 6.33 8.04 0.29
N ALA A 355 7.18 7.53 1.18
CA ALA A 355 7.24 7.94 2.57
C ALA A 355 8.31 9.01 2.70
N GLN A 356 8.03 10.08 3.43
CA GLN A 356 8.92 11.22 3.53
C GLN A 356 8.92 11.82 4.93
N SER A 357 10.12 12.06 5.45
CA SER A 357 10.34 12.94 6.59
C SER A 357 10.54 14.37 6.08
N LYS A 358 9.71 15.31 6.55
CA LYS A 358 9.80 16.73 6.17
C LYS A 358 9.83 17.58 7.43
N GLY A 359 11.00 17.60 8.06
CA GLY A 359 11.14 18.20 9.39
C GLY A 359 10.23 17.46 10.37
N PRO A 360 9.31 18.14 11.08
CA PRO A 360 8.45 17.49 12.05
C PRO A 360 7.19 16.85 11.41
N THR A 361 6.97 17.05 10.11
CA THR A 361 5.85 16.43 9.37
C THR A 361 6.28 15.10 8.77
N HIS A 362 5.49 14.06 9.00
CA HIS A 362 5.68 12.73 8.42
C HIS A 362 4.65 12.51 7.32
N ARG A 363 5.08 12.16 6.12
CA ARG A 363 4.24 12.20 4.92
C ARG A 363 4.22 10.87 4.20
N LEU A 364 3.04 10.44 3.77
CA LEU A 364 2.85 9.44 2.71
C LEU A 364 2.34 10.15 1.46
N ILE A 365 2.80 9.75 0.28
CA ILE A 365 2.33 10.27 -1.02
C ILE A 365 2.00 9.09 -1.90
N GLY A 366 0.81 9.09 -2.51
CA GLY A 366 0.49 8.18 -3.61
C GLY A 366 0.35 8.94 -4.93
N ILE A 367 1.04 8.50 -5.98
CA ILE A 367 0.98 9.10 -7.32
C ILE A 367 0.62 8.01 -8.34
N THR A 368 -0.50 8.20 -9.03
CA THR A 368 -0.99 7.28 -10.05
C THR A 368 -0.44 7.63 -11.43
N ASP A 369 -0.07 6.62 -12.24
CA ASP A 369 0.26 6.84 -13.65
C ASP A 369 -0.92 7.39 -14.45
N THR A 370 -0.60 8.10 -15.54
CA THR A 370 -1.56 8.79 -16.40
C THR A 370 -2.45 7.85 -17.21
N SER A 371 -2.01 6.60 -17.41
CA SER A 371 -2.73 5.59 -18.19
C SER A 371 -3.55 4.63 -17.32
N MET A 372 -3.45 4.74 -15.99
CA MET A 372 -4.19 3.92 -15.03
C MET A 372 -4.03 2.42 -15.32
N LEU A 373 -2.78 1.96 -15.46
CA LEU A 373 -2.49 0.58 -15.87
C LEU A 373 -2.18 -0.34 -14.69
N ARG A 374 -2.17 0.19 -13.46
CA ARG A 374 -1.95 -0.57 -12.23
C ARG A 374 -3.09 -0.33 -11.25
N PRO A 375 -3.56 -1.39 -10.57
CA PRO A 375 -4.56 -1.24 -9.53
C PRO A 375 -3.95 -0.45 -8.38
N GLN A 376 -4.74 0.50 -7.88
CA GLN A 376 -4.40 1.34 -6.75
C GLN A 376 -5.69 1.75 -6.06
N VAL A 377 -5.67 1.75 -4.73
CA VAL A 377 -6.79 2.12 -3.87
C VAL A 377 -6.28 3.07 -2.80
N PHE A 378 -6.94 4.21 -2.65
CA PHE A 378 -6.77 5.10 -1.52
C PHE A 378 -7.89 4.88 -0.51
N ALA A 379 -7.60 5.09 0.77
CA ALA A 379 -8.60 5.03 1.82
C ALA A 379 -8.24 5.92 3.01
N TYR A 380 -9.23 6.31 3.80
CA TYR A 380 -9.00 6.91 5.11
C TYR A 380 -10.07 6.50 6.12
N GLN A 381 -9.72 6.51 7.40
CA GLN A 381 -10.61 6.32 8.55
C GLN A 381 -10.29 7.38 9.60
N ARG A 382 -11.31 7.98 10.21
CA ARG A 382 -11.13 8.92 11.34
C ARG A 382 -12.11 8.62 12.46
N GLY A 383 -11.57 8.18 13.60
CA GLY A 383 -12.26 8.05 14.88
C GLY A 383 -11.60 8.91 15.94
N GLU A 384 -11.23 8.31 17.07
CA GLU A 384 -10.37 8.94 18.08
C GLU A 384 -8.93 9.16 17.57
N ALA A 385 -8.53 8.40 16.55
CA ALA A 385 -7.31 8.59 15.78
C ALA A 385 -7.64 8.46 14.29
N ALA A 386 -6.89 9.16 13.44
CA ALA A 386 -6.99 9.04 12.00
C ALA A 386 -5.87 8.18 11.40
N ILE A 387 -6.22 7.50 10.31
CA ILE A 387 -5.30 6.71 9.50
C ILE A 387 -5.72 6.76 8.03
N ALA A 388 -4.75 6.88 7.13
CA ALA A 388 -4.97 6.84 5.69
C ALA A 388 -4.00 5.89 4.99
N PHE A 389 -4.38 5.46 3.79
CA PHE A 389 -3.75 4.37 3.08
C PHE A 389 -3.58 4.62 1.59
N CYS A 390 -2.55 3.99 1.04
CA CYS A 390 -2.34 3.72 -0.38
C CYS A 390 -2.09 2.22 -0.53
N GLY A 391 -2.90 1.49 -1.27
CA GLY A 391 -2.73 0.04 -1.47
C GLY A 391 -2.81 -0.33 -2.93
N SER A 392 -2.20 -1.45 -3.32
CA SER A 392 -2.43 -2.02 -4.66
C SER A 392 -3.85 -2.56 -4.83
N GLU A 393 -4.48 -3.02 -3.76
CA GLU A 393 -5.83 -3.58 -3.77
C GLU A 393 -6.50 -3.33 -2.40
N LYS A 394 -7.82 -3.44 -2.31
CA LYS A 394 -8.57 -3.09 -1.10
C LYS A 394 -8.27 -4.01 0.09
N GLN A 395 -8.11 -5.31 -0.14
CA GLN A 395 -7.91 -6.29 0.94
C GLN A 395 -6.66 -6.01 1.77
N VAL A 396 -5.64 -5.39 1.18
CA VAL A 396 -4.37 -5.12 1.88
C VAL A 396 -4.58 -4.02 2.92
N ILE A 397 -5.50 -3.09 2.65
CA ILE A 397 -5.92 -2.05 3.60
C ILE A 397 -6.80 -2.67 4.68
N ASP A 398 -7.77 -3.49 4.28
CA ASP A 398 -8.67 -4.17 5.22
C ASP A 398 -7.91 -5.07 6.19
N ALA A 399 -6.84 -5.74 5.75
CA ALA A 399 -6.00 -6.58 6.61
C ALA A 399 -5.30 -5.77 7.72
N VAL A 400 -4.80 -4.56 7.40
CA VAL A 400 -4.21 -3.67 8.42
C VAL A 400 -5.27 -3.21 9.40
N LEU A 401 -6.43 -2.77 8.90
CA LEU A 401 -7.56 -2.32 9.71
C LEU A 401 -8.13 -3.45 10.60
N GLU A 402 -8.21 -4.68 10.09
CA GLU A 402 -8.64 -5.86 10.84
C GLU A 402 -7.67 -6.18 11.98
N SER A 403 -6.36 -6.13 11.70
CA SER A 403 -5.32 -6.32 12.72
C SER A 403 -5.38 -5.22 13.79
N LEU A 404 -5.46 -3.95 13.40
CA LEU A 404 -5.56 -2.81 14.33
C LEU A 404 -6.81 -2.90 15.21
N ALA A 405 -7.98 -3.12 14.61
CA ALA A 405 -9.26 -3.19 15.32
C ALA A 405 -9.34 -4.36 16.32
N SER A 406 -8.47 -5.38 16.17
CA SER A 406 -8.40 -6.51 17.10
C SER A 406 -7.70 -6.17 18.42
N GLU A 407 -6.83 -5.15 18.43
CA GLU A 407 -6.03 -4.74 19.60
C GLU A 407 -6.39 -3.32 20.09
N ASP A 408 -6.89 -2.45 19.22
CA ASP A 408 -7.12 -1.03 19.48
C ASP A 408 -8.53 -0.59 19.05
N LYS A 409 -9.35 -0.21 20.04
CA LYS A 409 -10.76 0.17 19.85
C LYS A 409 -10.95 1.50 19.12
N ARG A 410 -9.89 2.29 18.97
CA ARG A 410 -9.91 3.53 18.19
C ARG A 410 -10.15 3.24 16.70
N PHE A 411 -9.83 2.03 16.25
CA PHE A 411 -9.97 1.62 14.85
C PHE A 411 -11.08 0.60 14.59
N TRP A 412 -11.56 0.71 13.36
CA TRP A 412 -12.47 -0.12 12.59
C TRP A 412 -11.93 -1.16 11.64
N ARG A 413 -12.63 -2.27 11.34
CA ARG A 413 -12.26 -3.14 10.20
C ARG A 413 -12.57 -2.53 8.82
N ARG A 414 -13.28 -1.40 8.76
CA ARG A 414 -13.73 -0.76 7.50
C ARG A 414 -13.35 0.72 7.48
N ALA A 415 -12.69 1.17 6.42
CA ALA A 415 -12.40 2.59 6.23
C ALA A 415 -13.70 3.41 6.03
N ASP A 416 -13.62 4.72 6.27
CA ASP A 416 -14.72 5.64 6.01
C ASP A 416 -14.99 5.79 4.53
N GLU A 417 -13.92 5.93 3.75
CA GLU A 417 -13.95 6.09 2.30
C GLU A 417 -12.88 5.21 1.66
N TYR A 418 -13.21 4.68 0.48
CA TYR A 418 -12.26 4.02 -0.43
C TYR A 418 -12.46 4.62 -1.81
N TRP A 419 -11.39 4.97 -2.52
CA TRP A 419 -11.51 5.49 -3.88
C TRP A 419 -10.31 5.13 -4.73
N ASN A 420 -10.55 5.14 -6.04
CA ASN A 420 -9.51 5.09 -7.07
C ASN A 420 -9.41 6.49 -7.67
N ALA A 421 -8.25 6.85 -8.19
CA ALA A 421 -8.01 8.17 -8.76
C ALA A 421 -7.22 8.07 -10.06
N ARG A 422 -7.54 8.95 -10.99
CA ARG A 422 -6.96 8.95 -12.33
C ARG A 422 -5.76 9.87 -12.40
N GLY A 423 -4.59 9.29 -12.72
CA GLY A 423 -3.35 10.05 -12.89
C GLY A 423 -3.52 11.19 -13.88
N GLY A 424 -3.04 12.37 -13.49
CA GLY A 424 -3.12 13.57 -14.31
C GLY A 424 -4.51 14.21 -14.41
N SER A 425 -5.51 13.79 -13.60
CA SER A 425 -6.84 14.41 -13.64
C SER A 425 -6.79 15.91 -13.36
N TYR A 426 -7.60 16.73 -14.06
CA TYR A 426 -7.74 18.16 -13.77
C TYR A 426 -8.46 18.46 -12.44
N THR A 427 -9.07 17.45 -11.81
CA THR A 427 -9.85 17.60 -10.57
C THR A 427 -9.03 17.36 -9.31
N ASP A 428 -8.14 16.37 -9.31
CA ASP A 428 -7.31 16.02 -8.16
C ASP A 428 -5.85 15.66 -8.51
N GLY A 429 -5.53 15.57 -9.80
CA GLY A 429 -4.21 15.16 -10.30
C GLY A 429 -3.91 13.66 -10.21
N GLY A 430 -4.82 12.84 -9.66
CA GLY A 430 -4.59 11.42 -9.40
C GLY A 430 -3.53 11.15 -8.33
N ALA A 431 -3.26 12.14 -7.47
CA ALA A 431 -2.22 12.06 -6.45
C ALA A 431 -2.69 12.69 -5.15
N PHE A 432 -2.37 12.03 -4.03
CA PHE A 432 -2.76 12.45 -2.69
C PHE A 432 -1.57 12.41 -1.75
N LEU A 433 -1.52 13.40 -0.86
CA LEU A 433 -0.53 13.51 0.20
C LEU A 433 -1.27 13.34 1.53
N PHE A 434 -0.72 12.52 2.41
CA PHE A 434 -1.22 12.24 3.75
C PHE A 434 -0.17 12.72 4.75
N ASP A 435 -0.34 13.94 5.23
CA ASP A 435 0.58 14.60 6.14
C ASP A 435 0.16 14.35 7.58
N ILE A 436 1.05 13.79 8.37
CA ILE A 436 0.93 13.75 9.82
C ILE A 436 1.68 14.96 10.36
N VAL A 437 0.92 15.99 10.73
CA VAL A 437 1.42 17.31 11.15
C VAL A 437 1.37 17.41 12.67
N PRO A 438 2.41 17.92 13.35
CA PRO A 438 2.36 18.17 14.79
C PRO A 438 1.31 19.23 15.14
N THR A 439 0.60 19.03 16.25
CA THR A 439 -0.36 19.98 16.81
C THR A 439 0.25 20.74 18.00
N GLU A 440 -0.34 21.89 18.38
CA GLU A 440 0.16 22.75 19.46
C GLU A 440 0.17 22.07 20.84
N ASP A 441 -0.71 21.09 21.05
CA ASP A 441 -0.82 20.29 22.27
C ASP A 441 0.16 19.10 22.33
N GLY A 442 1.02 18.95 21.31
CA GLY A 442 2.02 17.89 21.21
C GLY A 442 1.50 16.58 20.60
N GLY A 443 0.25 16.57 20.13
CA GLY A 443 -0.30 15.49 19.31
C GLY A 443 0.13 15.60 17.84
N LYS A 444 -0.56 14.84 16.99
CA LYS A 444 -0.44 14.94 15.53
C LYS A 444 -1.80 14.84 14.86
N GLU A 445 -1.95 15.54 13.74
CA GLU A 445 -3.16 15.56 12.93
C GLU A 445 -2.85 15.08 11.51
N LEU A 446 -3.72 14.21 10.98
CA LEU A 446 -3.69 13.82 9.58
C LEU A 446 -4.36 14.91 8.73
N VAL A 447 -3.59 15.51 7.83
CA VAL A 447 -4.05 16.46 6.82
C VAL A 447 -3.86 15.83 5.44
N MET A 448 -4.95 15.72 4.69
CA MET A 448 -4.92 15.14 3.35
C MET A 448 -5.10 16.23 2.28
N THR A 449 -4.24 16.25 1.28
CA THR A 449 -4.35 17.16 0.12
C THR A 449 -4.20 16.43 -1.21
N ASN A 450 -4.88 16.91 -2.24
CA ASN A 450 -4.67 16.45 -3.62
C ASN A 450 -3.41 17.11 -4.26
N LYS A 451 -3.13 16.80 -5.53
CA LYS A 451 -1.99 17.37 -6.29
C LYS A 451 -1.93 18.91 -6.25
N PHE A 452 -3.07 19.57 -6.25
CA PHE A 452 -3.21 21.03 -6.31
C PHE A 452 -3.13 21.71 -4.93
N GLY A 453 -2.94 20.91 -3.86
CA GLY A 453 -2.90 21.40 -2.48
C GLY A 453 -4.28 21.68 -1.88
N GLU A 454 -5.35 21.25 -2.55
CA GLU A 454 -6.71 21.36 -2.01
C GLU A 454 -6.93 20.30 -0.94
N ILE A 455 -7.56 20.69 0.17
CA ILE A 455 -7.85 19.81 1.29
C ILE A 455 -8.90 18.78 0.85
N VAL A 456 -8.59 17.51 1.05
CA VAL A 456 -9.56 16.44 0.94
C VAL A 456 -10.16 16.22 2.31
N ASP A 457 -11.49 16.24 2.39
CA ASP A 457 -12.19 16.09 3.66
C ASP A 457 -11.87 14.72 4.29
N THR A 458 -11.24 14.76 5.46
CA THR A 458 -10.92 13.59 6.29
C THR A 458 -11.70 13.58 7.59
N HIS A 459 -12.69 14.47 7.75
CA HIS A 459 -13.53 14.59 8.94
C HIS A 459 -14.97 14.20 8.63
N PRO A 460 -15.21 12.91 8.31
CA PRO A 460 -16.54 12.47 7.94
C PRO A 460 -17.51 12.71 9.13
N GLY A 461 -18.80 12.88 8.87
CA GLY A 461 -19.81 13.09 9.92
C GLY A 461 -20.29 11.81 10.61
N GLY A 462 -20.89 11.94 11.80
CA GLY A 462 -21.53 10.85 12.55
C GLY A 462 -20.75 10.35 13.77
N GLU A 463 -21.44 9.88 14.78
CA GLU A 463 -20.92 9.23 15.98
C GLU A 463 -20.33 7.86 15.65
N TYR A 464 -19.10 7.60 16.07
CA TYR A 464 -18.41 6.32 15.88
C TYR A 464 -18.19 5.54 17.18
N LEU A 465 -18.42 6.17 18.33
CA LEU A 465 -18.29 5.55 19.64
C LEU A 465 -19.50 4.64 19.89
N LEU A 466 -19.25 3.34 19.97
CA LEU A 466 -20.30 2.37 20.27
C LEU A 466 -20.77 2.52 21.72
N GLU A 467 -22.09 2.45 21.90
CA GLU A 467 -22.75 2.39 23.20
C GLU A 467 -23.10 0.94 23.57
N GLU A 468 -23.50 0.71 24.82
CA GLU A 468 -24.08 -0.56 25.22
C GLU A 468 -25.47 -0.74 24.59
N PRO A 469 -25.85 -1.95 24.13
CA PRO A 469 -27.17 -2.20 23.57
C PRO A 469 -28.30 -1.82 24.56
N SER A 470 -29.37 -1.23 24.03
CA SER A 470 -30.60 -0.95 24.77
C SER A 470 -31.37 -2.24 25.16
N GLU A 471 -32.32 -2.13 26.09
CA GLU A 471 -33.08 -3.30 26.55
C GLU A 471 -33.96 -3.93 25.45
N ASN A 472 -34.50 -3.12 24.54
CA ASN A 472 -35.40 -3.57 23.48
C ASN A 472 -35.14 -2.77 22.20
N SER A 473 -35.16 -3.44 21.05
CA SER A 473 -35.06 -2.75 19.76
C SER A 473 -36.27 -1.81 19.59
N PRO A 474 -36.07 -0.59 19.08
CA PRO A 474 -37.16 0.32 18.79
C PRO A 474 -38.03 -0.16 17.61
N PHE A 475 -37.59 -1.18 16.87
CA PHE A 475 -38.27 -1.65 15.67
C PHE A 475 -39.05 -2.94 15.89
N SER A 476 -40.26 -2.96 15.33
CA SER A 476 -41.03 -4.19 15.15
C SER A 476 -40.73 -4.75 13.76
N LEU A 477 -39.71 -5.61 13.66
CA LEU A 477 -39.26 -6.13 12.37
C LEU A 477 -40.30 -7.07 11.73
N SER A 478 -40.73 -6.77 10.51
CA SER A 478 -41.67 -7.59 9.72
C SER A 478 -41.08 -8.96 9.35
N ALA A 479 -41.96 -9.93 9.08
CA ALA A 479 -41.56 -11.22 8.52
C ALA A 479 -41.14 -11.11 7.04
N ASP A 480 -41.55 -10.05 6.34
CA ASP A 480 -41.01 -9.70 5.03
C ASP A 480 -39.71 -8.90 5.21
N PRO A 481 -38.57 -9.33 4.64
CA PRO A 481 -37.30 -8.61 4.76
C PRO A 481 -37.31 -7.20 4.17
N SER A 482 -38.08 -6.94 3.11
CA SER A 482 -38.16 -5.60 2.50
C SER A 482 -38.89 -4.63 3.42
N ASP A 483 -40.03 -5.06 3.98
CA ASP A 483 -40.76 -4.24 4.96
C ASP A 483 -39.90 -3.98 6.22
N ALA A 484 -39.13 -4.97 6.66
CA ALA A 484 -38.21 -4.81 7.79
C ALA A 484 -37.05 -3.86 7.46
N PHE A 485 -36.52 -3.90 6.24
CA PHE A 485 -35.51 -2.97 5.74
C PHE A 485 -36.05 -1.54 5.71
N ASP A 486 -37.25 -1.33 5.15
CA ASP A 486 -37.87 -0.01 5.06
C ASP A 486 -38.10 0.58 6.45
N ALA A 487 -38.57 -0.23 7.41
CA ALA A 487 -38.75 0.21 8.80
C ALA A 487 -37.42 0.62 9.48
N ILE A 488 -36.34 -0.14 9.25
CA ILE A 488 -35.02 0.21 9.79
C ILE A 488 -34.53 1.50 9.15
N VAL A 489 -34.56 1.62 7.82
CA VAL A 489 -34.04 2.80 7.11
C VAL A 489 -34.84 4.07 7.42
N GLU A 490 -36.15 3.98 7.59
CA GLU A 490 -36.98 5.13 8.01
C GLU A 490 -36.65 5.57 9.45
N GLY A 491 -36.34 4.62 10.34
CA GLY A 491 -36.07 4.92 11.75
C GLY A 491 -34.62 5.22 12.09
N LEU A 492 -33.65 4.70 11.32
CA LEU A 492 -32.22 4.80 11.59
C LEU A 492 -31.74 6.24 11.81
N PRO A 493 -32.23 7.26 11.06
CA PRO A 493 -31.82 8.64 11.28
C PRO A 493 -32.19 9.23 12.64
N HIS A 494 -33.06 8.54 13.39
CA HIS A 494 -33.66 9.03 14.63
C HIS A 494 -33.20 8.26 15.88
N ILE A 495 -32.24 7.33 15.75
CA ILE A 495 -31.77 6.49 16.86
C ILE A 495 -30.28 6.68 17.14
N GLN A 496 -29.83 6.20 18.30
CA GLN A 496 -28.42 6.17 18.71
C GLN A 496 -27.83 4.76 18.58
N TRP A 497 -26.54 4.62 18.90
CA TRP A 497 -25.83 3.34 18.80
C TRP A 497 -26.46 2.23 19.62
N ALA A 498 -26.91 2.52 20.85
CA ALA A 498 -27.53 1.52 21.71
C ALA A 498 -28.69 0.79 21.00
N ASP A 499 -29.60 1.54 20.37
CA ASP A 499 -30.77 1.00 19.68
C ASP A 499 -30.42 0.31 18.35
N ALA A 500 -29.41 0.83 17.64
CA ALA A 500 -28.93 0.24 16.39
C ALA A 500 -28.31 -1.14 16.63
N LEU A 501 -27.50 -1.28 17.68
CA LEU A 501 -26.91 -2.56 18.08
C LEU A 501 -27.97 -3.55 18.56
N THR A 502 -28.93 -3.10 19.39
CA THR A 502 -30.06 -3.96 19.82
C THR A 502 -30.88 -4.47 18.63
N THR A 503 -30.98 -3.68 17.56
CA THR A 503 -31.66 -4.11 16.32
C THR A 503 -30.90 -5.24 15.63
N LEU A 504 -29.57 -5.17 15.54
CA LEU A 504 -28.75 -6.27 15.00
C LEU A 504 -28.82 -7.53 15.87
N ASP A 505 -28.87 -7.37 17.19
CA ASP A 505 -29.09 -8.48 18.14
C ASP A 505 -30.48 -9.10 17.94
N GLN A 506 -31.51 -8.29 17.74
CA GLN A 506 -32.86 -8.76 17.46
C GLN A 506 -32.93 -9.50 16.12
N ILE A 507 -32.26 -9.03 15.06
CA ILE A 507 -32.14 -9.75 13.78
C ILE A 507 -31.47 -11.10 14.00
N SER A 508 -30.37 -11.13 14.75
CA SER A 508 -29.66 -12.37 15.09
C SER A 508 -30.55 -13.36 15.85
N LEU A 509 -31.33 -12.89 16.82
CA LEU A 509 -32.29 -13.71 17.55
C LEU A 509 -33.41 -14.22 16.64
N LEU A 510 -34.02 -13.34 15.84
CA LEU A 510 -35.12 -13.67 14.95
C LEU A 510 -34.69 -14.64 13.85
N SER A 511 -33.43 -14.61 13.40
CA SER A 511 -32.88 -15.56 12.42
C SER A 511 -33.05 -17.03 12.84
N LYS A 512 -33.08 -17.32 14.15
CA LYS A 512 -33.31 -18.67 14.70
C LYS A 512 -34.76 -19.15 14.55
N SER A 513 -35.70 -18.20 14.54
CA SER A 513 -37.15 -18.48 14.49
C SER A 513 -37.76 -18.28 13.10
N ARG A 514 -37.30 -17.27 12.35
CA ARG A 514 -37.75 -16.90 11.00
C ARG A 514 -36.87 -17.48 9.89
N GLY A 515 -35.76 -18.11 10.24
CA GLY A 515 -34.82 -18.73 9.32
C GLY A 515 -33.68 -17.80 8.90
N ARG A 516 -32.56 -18.41 8.48
CA ARG A 516 -31.37 -17.69 8.01
C ARG A 516 -31.60 -16.93 6.71
N GLU A 517 -32.51 -17.41 5.85
CA GLU A 517 -32.84 -16.72 4.59
C GLU A 517 -33.43 -15.33 4.83
N TRP A 518 -34.31 -15.19 5.83
CA TRP A 518 -34.87 -13.90 6.21
C TRP A 518 -33.79 -12.91 6.64
N ALA A 519 -32.86 -13.37 7.50
CA ALA A 519 -31.75 -12.54 7.97
C ALA A 519 -30.75 -12.21 6.85
N TRP A 520 -30.46 -13.19 5.97
CA TRP A 520 -29.64 -12.99 4.78
C TRP A 520 -30.19 -11.85 3.91
N GLN A 521 -31.46 -11.96 3.49
CA GLN A 521 -32.10 -10.96 2.61
C GLN A 521 -32.12 -9.56 3.25
N LEU A 522 -32.47 -9.47 4.54
CA LEU A 522 -32.51 -8.20 5.25
C LEU A 522 -31.11 -7.57 5.40
N LEU A 523 -30.12 -8.34 5.84
CA LEU A 523 -28.78 -7.82 6.09
C LEU A 523 -28.02 -7.50 4.81
N THR A 524 -28.23 -8.24 3.70
CA THR A 524 -27.67 -7.85 2.39
C THR A 524 -28.30 -6.56 1.89
N LEU A 525 -29.63 -6.34 2.07
CA LEU A 525 -30.25 -5.05 1.74
C LEU A 525 -29.63 -3.90 2.54
N LEU A 526 -29.39 -4.10 3.84
CA LEU A 526 -28.72 -3.11 4.69
C LEU A 526 -27.25 -2.91 4.31
N LEU A 527 -26.54 -3.93 3.83
CA LEU A 527 -25.14 -3.83 3.42
C LEU A 527 -24.99 -3.12 2.07
N ASP A 528 -25.85 -3.44 1.11
CA ASP A 528 -25.69 -3.09 -0.31
C ASP A 528 -26.33 -1.75 -0.70
N ARG A 529 -27.30 -1.26 0.08
CA ARG A 529 -28.03 -0.04 -0.26
C ARG A 529 -27.40 1.20 0.37
N ARG A 530 -27.55 2.33 -0.32
CA ARG A 530 -27.24 3.66 0.22
C ARG A 530 -28.49 4.23 0.85
N TYR A 531 -28.38 4.62 2.12
CA TYR A 531 -29.44 5.21 2.93
C TYR A 531 -28.82 6.10 4.00
N ASP A 532 -29.63 6.99 4.56
CA ASP A 532 -29.24 7.89 5.63
C ASP A 532 -29.07 7.11 6.94
N THR A 533 -27.88 7.19 7.54
CA THR A 533 -27.57 6.59 8.84
C THR A 533 -27.79 7.56 10.00
N GLY A 534 -28.26 8.79 9.71
CA GLY A 534 -28.40 9.89 10.64
C GLY A 534 -27.12 10.17 11.39
N VAL A 535 -27.19 10.03 12.71
CA VAL A 535 -26.03 10.27 13.57
C VAL A 535 -25.03 9.13 13.56
N LEU A 536 -25.35 7.93 13.05
CA LEU A 536 -24.41 6.82 13.10
C LEU A 536 -23.34 6.94 12.02
N ARG A 537 -22.09 6.69 12.40
CA ARG A 537 -20.98 6.54 11.46
C ARG A 537 -21.26 5.39 10.48
N ARG A 538 -21.42 5.71 9.19
CA ARG A 538 -21.78 4.72 8.16
C ARG A 538 -20.80 3.56 8.05
N SER A 539 -19.50 3.83 8.03
CA SER A 539 -18.46 2.79 7.92
C SER A 539 -18.51 1.81 9.10
N ARG A 540 -18.71 2.33 10.32
CA ARG A 540 -18.88 1.54 11.54
C ARG A 540 -20.18 0.74 11.53
N TRP A 541 -21.27 1.33 11.02
CA TRP A 541 -22.55 0.65 10.90
C TRP A 541 -22.48 -0.54 9.93
N LEU A 542 -21.87 -0.33 8.75
CA LEU A 542 -21.67 -1.40 7.77
C LEU A 542 -20.74 -2.50 8.30
N ASP A 543 -19.71 -2.16 9.08
CA ASP A 543 -18.85 -3.12 9.78
C ASP A 543 -19.65 -4.02 10.75
N GLN A 544 -20.61 -3.45 11.50
CA GLN A 544 -21.49 -4.23 12.39
C GLN A 544 -22.50 -5.11 11.61
N ILE A 545 -23.07 -4.61 10.51
CA ILE A 545 -23.96 -5.38 9.64
C ILE A 545 -23.22 -6.59 9.06
N GLU A 546 -22.05 -6.38 8.46
CA GLU A 546 -21.26 -7.43 7.84
C GLU A 546 -20.84 -8.49 8.88
N SER A 547 -20.42 -8.06 10.08
CA SER A 547 -20.14 -8.96 11.21
C SER A 547 -21.34 -9.85 11.56
N THR A 548 -22.51 -9.22 11.69
CA THR A 548 -23.77 -9.90 12.03
C THR A 548 -24.18 -10.90 10.95
N LEU A 549 -24.11 -10.48 9.68
CA LEU A 549 -24.40 -11.31 8.52
C LEU A 549 -23.51 -12.55 8.47
N VAL A 550 -22.19 -12.36 8.51
CA VAL A 550 -21.20 -13.46 8.45
C VAL A 550 -21.37 -14.41 9.63
N SER A 551 -21.64 -13.91 10.83
CA SER A 551 -21.91 -14.73 12.01
C SER A 551 -23.13 -15.65 11.84
N ILE A 552 -24.26 -15.11 11.37
CA ILE A 552 -25.52 -15.87 11.19
C ILE A 552 -25.36 -16.97 10.14
N ILE A 553 -24.78 -16.66 8.97
CA ILE A 553 -24.64 -17.63 7.89
C ILE A 553 -23.55 -18.68 8.18
N SER A 554 -22.45 -18.29 8.84
CA SER A 554 -21.38 -19.22 9.21
C SER A 554 -21.83 -20.24 10.26
N ALA A 555 -22.88 -19.95 11.03
CA ALA A 555 -23.47 -20.92 11.97
C ALA A 555 -23.99 -22.20 11.27
N SER A 556 -24.29 -22.15 9.96
CA SER A 556 -24.68 -23.32 9.17
C SER A 556 -23.61 -24.43 9.09
N LYS A 557 -22.36 -24.13 9.47
CA LYS A 557 -21.28 -25.11 9.67
C LYS A 557 -21.60 -26.13 10.76
N HIS A 558 -22.28 -25.67 11.82
CA HIS A 558 -22.63 -26.50 12.98
C HIS A 558 -24.12 -26.86 13.00
N ASP A 559 -24.97 -26.02 12.41
CA ASP A 559 -26.41 -26.15 12.40
C ASP A 559 -26.99 -25.89 10.99
N PRO A 560 -26.79 -26.82 10.02
CA PRO A 560 -27.32 -26.66 8.67
C PRO A 560 -28.86 -26.70 8.65
N CYS A 561 -29.47 -25.94 7.75
CA CYS A 561 -30.93 -25.89 7.54
C CYS A 561 -31.29 -26.13 6.06
N SER A 562 -32.58 -26.12 5.71
CA SER A 562 -33.05 -26.33 4.33
C SER A 562 -32.49 -25.35 3.31
N GLU A 563 -32.15 -24.13 3.75
CA GLU A 563 -31.68 -23.04 2.90
C GLU A 563 -30.16 -22.89 2.90
N PHE A 564 -29.47 -23.27 3.98
CA PHE A 564 -28.01 -23.11 4.14
C PHE A 564 -27.34 -24.35 4.72
N ALA A 565 -26.25 -24.76 4.08
CA ALA A 565 -25.23 -25.65 4.65
C ALA A 565 -23.86 -24.98 4.51
N ALA A 566 -22.83 -25.45 5.21
CA ALA A 566 -21.47 -24.94 5.01
C ALA A 566 -20.44 -26.06 4.90
N GLN A 567 -19.29 -25.69 4.33
CA GLN A 567 -18.09 -26.52 4.46
C GLN A 567 -17.60 -26.56 5.91
N LYS A 568 -17.21 -27.75 6.37
CA LYS A 568 -16.67 -27.95 7.72
C LYS A 568 -15.17 -27.70 7.78
N ALA A 569 -14.46 -28.05 6.72
CA ALA A 569 -13.04 -27.91 6.52
C ALA A 569 -12.75 -27.89 5.00
N PRO A 570 -11.55 -27.46 4.57
CA PRO A 570 -11.15 -27.55 3.17
C PRO A 570 -11.33 -28.96 2.59
N GLY A 571 -11.91 -29.06 1.39
CA GLY A 571 -12.21 -30.32 0.71
C GLY A 571 -13.43 -31.07 1.24
N HIS A 572 -14.15 -30.54 2.24
CA HIS A 572 -15.42 -31.12 2.69
C HIS A 572 -16.54 -30.78 1.68
N ILE A 573 -17.05 -31.81 1.00
CA ILE A 573 -18.10 -31.70 -0.01
C ILE A 573 -19.38 -32.36 0.53
N PRO A 574 -20.25 -31.63 1.25
CA PRO A 574 -21.55 -32.16 1.65
C PRO A 574 -22.47 -32.29 0.43
N GLU A 575 -23.49 -33.15 0.49
CA GLU A 575 -24.52 -33.23 -0.55
C GLU A 575 -25.59 -32.15 -0.32
N PRO A 576 -26.07 -31.47 -1.38
CA PRO A 576 -27.18 -30.54 -1.26
C PRO A 576 -28.49 -31.28 -0.97
N SER A 577 -29.25 -30.79 0.01
CA SER A 577 -30.59 -31.30 0.33
C SER A 577 -31.67 -30.81 -0.66
N SER A 578 -31.40 -29.73 -1.40
CA SER A 578 -32.26 -29.22 -2.45
C SER A 578 -31.46 -28.35 -3.45
N VAL A 579 -32.02 -28.13 -4.65
CA VAL A 579 -31.43 -27.25 -5.68
C VAL A 579 -31.37 -25.78 -5.23
N SER A 580 -32.22 -25.38 -4.27
CA SER A 580 -32.27 -24.03 -3.71
C SER A 580 -31.36 -23.82 -2.51
N GLN A 581 -30.79 -24.88 -1.92
CA GLN A 581 -29.90 -24.75 -0.76
C GLN A 581 -28.58 -24.11 -1.18
N ARG A 582 -28.11 -23.15 -0.37
CA ARG A 582 -26.82 -22.49 -0.55
C ARG A 582 -25.74 -23.19 0.27
N ILE A 583 -24.54 -23.31 -0.30
CA ILE A 583 -23.34 -23.69 0.46
C ILE A 583 -22.53 -22.45 0.83
N VAL A 584 -22.30 -22.27 2.13
CA VAL A 584 -21.43 -21.25 2.69
C VAL A 584 -19.99 -21.76 2.70
N VAL A 585 -19.08 -20.99 2.11
CA VAL A 585 -17.65 -21.29 2.00
C VAL A 585 -16.86 -20.15 2.63
N ASP A 586 -16.14 -20.46 3.71
CA ASP A 586 -15.17 -19.51 4.29
C ASP A 586 -13.92 -19.49 3.42
N ALA A 587 -13.59 -18.32 2.88
CA ALA A 587 -12.49 -18.18 1.93
C ALA A 587 -11.11 -18.25 2.61
N ARG A 588 -11.00 -17.84 3.88
CA ARG A 588 -9.71 -17.69 4.59
C ARG A 588 -8.75 -18.89 4.54
N PRO A 589 -9.22 -20.15 4.61
CA PRO A 589 -8.32 -21.31 4.55
C PRO A 589 -7.70 -21.56 3.18
N TYR A 590 -8.18 -20.90 2.12
CA TYR A 590 -7.75 -21.12 0.76
C TYR A 590 -6.75 -20.04 0.33
N PRO A 591 -5.73 -20.38 -0.49
CA PRO A 591 -4.89 -19.39 -1.12
C PRO A 591 -5.68 -18.57 -2.15
N PRO A 592 -5.30 -17.29 -2.38
CA PRO A 592 -5.95 -16.43 -3.37
C PRO A 592 -5.98 -16.98 -4.80
N GLU A 593 -4.96 -17.76 -5.17
CA GLU A 593 -4.80 -18.38 -6.49
C GLU A 593 -3.95 -19.67 -6.41
N GLY A 594 -3.80 -20.38 -7.54
CA GLY A 594 -3.03 -21.62 -7.63
C GLY A 594 -3.88 -22.90 -7.55
N ARG A 595 -3.21 -24.04 -7.37
CA ARG A 595 -3.82 -25.38 -7.47
C ARG A 595 -4.75 -25.75 -6.32
N ASP A 596 -4.55 -25.12 -5.16
CA ASP A 596 -5.35 -25.34 -3.96
C ASP A 596 -6.31 -24.15 -3.71
N SER A 597 -6.53 -23.30 -4.71
CA SER A 597 -7.30 -22.07 -4.60
C SER A 597 -8.80 -22.30 -4.36
N LEU A 598 -9.43 -21.28 -3.78
CA LEU A 598 -10.88 -21.22 -3.57
C LEU A 598 -11.67 -21.50 -4.85
N ALA A 599 -11.23 -20.95 -6.00
CA ALA A 599 -11.89 -21.16 -7.28
C ALA A 599 -12.04 -22.65 -7.64
N LEU A 600 -10.98 -23.44 -7.44
CA LEU A 600 -11.02 -24.89 -7.73
C LEU A 600 -11.86 -25.66 -6.72
N GLU A 601 -11.96 -25.19 -5.48
CA GLU A 601 -12.88 -25.76 -4.50
C GLU A 601 -14.34 -25.53 -4.91
N LEU A 602 -14.69 -24.32 -5.33
CA LEU A 602 -16.06 -24.00 -5.79
C LEU A 602 -16.45 -24.83 -7.02
N VAL A 603 -15.51 -25.05 -7.95
CA VAL A 603 -15.73 -25.96 -9.10
C VAL A 603 -15.94 -27.41 -8.64
N SER A 604 -15.26 -27.86 -7.58
CA SER A 604 -15.42 -29.22 -7.04
C SER A 604 -16.78 -29.40 -6.38
N LEU A 605 -17.24 -28.41 -5.61
CA LEU A 605 -18.60 -28.35 -5.08
C LEU A 605 -19.65 -28.31 -6.19
N TYR A 606 -19.42 -27.56 -7.26
CA TYR A 606 -20.31 -27.52 -8.42
C TYR A 606 -20.47 -28.89 -9.09
N LYS A 607 -19.36 -29.61 -9.28
CA LYS A 607 -19.38 -30.99 -9.81
C LYS A 607 -20.13 -31.96 -8.90
N ALA A 608 -20.17 -31.69 -7.60
CA ALA A 608 -20.95 -32.45 -6.62
C ALA A 608 -22.45 -32.06 -6.58
N GLY A 609 -22.87 -31.09 -7.38
CA GLY A 609 -24.28 -30.71 -7.55
C GLY A 609 -24.69 -29.39 -6.92
N TRP A 610 -23.78 -28.68 -6.24
CA TRP A 610 -24.08 -27.35 -5.70
C TRP A 610 -24.21 -26.32 -6.82
N THR A 611 -25.27 -25.50 -6.76
CA THR A 611 -25.50 -24.42 -7.74
C THR A 611 -25.67 -23.06 -7.10
N LYS A 612 -25.74 -22.97 -5.77
CA LYS A 612 -25.82 -21.69 -5.06
C LYS A 612 -24.73 -21.61 -3.99
N PHE A 613 -23.93 -20.57 -4.04
CA PHE A 613 -22.74 -20.39 -3.23
C PHE A 613 -22.81 -19.07 -2.47
N VAL A 614 -22.38 -19.08 -1.22
CA VAL A 614 -22.13 -17.87 -0.43
C VAL A 614 -20.69 -17.93 0.06
N VAL A 615 -19.83 -17.11 -0.54
CA VAL A 615 -18.42 -17.00 -0.19
C VAL A 615 -18.25 -15.88 0.82
N VAL A 616 -17.67 -16.17 1.99
CA VAL A 616 -17.47 -15.19 3.07
C VAL A 616 -15.99 -15.01 3.38
N ASN A 617 -15.65 -13.85 3.95
CA ASN A 617 -14.29 -13.49 4.37
C ASN A 617 -13.28 -13.53 3.20
N CYS A 618 -13.69 -13.07 2.01
CA CYS A 618 -12.76 -12.91 0.89
C CYS A 618 -11.64 -11.93 1.25
N ARG A 619 -10.39 -12.34 0.95
CA ARG A 619 -9.15 -11.61 1.23
C ARG A 619 -8.22 -11.60 0.00
N GLY A 620 -8.71 -11.02 -1.10
CA GLY A 620 -7.98 -10.96 -2.38
C GLY A 620 -8.11 -12.21 -3.26
N HIS A 621 -9.04 -13.12 -2.97
CA HIS A 621 -9.27 -14.33 -3.78
C HIS A 621 -9.66 -13.98 -5.22
N ARG A 622 -9.04 -14.69 -6.17
CA ARG A 622 -9.18 -14.44 -7.61
C ARG A 622 -9.97 -15.55 -8.28
N PHE A 623 -10.49 -15.26 -9.48
CA PHE A 623 -11.07 -16.27 -10.38
C PHE A 623 -12.27 -17.05 -9.79
N ILE A 624 -13.00 -16.47 -8.85
CA ILE A 624 -14.09 -17.13 -8.11
C ILE A 624 -15.16 -17.69 -9.08
N GLY A 625 -15.50 -16.96 -10.15
CA GLY A 625 -16.45 -17.37 -11.17
C GLY A 625 -15.88 -18.26 -12.29
N ASN A 626 -14.62 -18.67 -12.22
CA ASN A 626 -13.94 -19.34 -13.33
C ASN A 626 -14.01 -20.87 -13.21
N GLY A 627 -13.99 -21.57 -14.35
CA GLY A 627 -13.83 -23.03 -14.40
C GLY A 627 -15.10 -23.86 -14.29
N PHE A 628 -16.29 -23.22 -14.22
CA PHE A 628 -17.60 -23.91 -14.17
C PHE A 628 -18.02 -24.53 -15.52
N GLY A 629 -17.37 -24.14 -16.62
CA GLY A 629 -17.65 -24.64 -17.96
C GLY A 629 -18.87 -23.96 -18.62
N PRO A 630 -19.27 -24.42 -19.83
CA PRO A 630 -20.47 -23.92 -20.49
C PRO A 630 -21.74 -24.32 -19.71
N ASP A 631 -22.84 -23.60 -19.95
CA ASP A 631 -24.16 -23.85 -19.34
C ASP A 631 -24.22 -23.61 -17.81
N SER A 632 -23.42 -22.67 -17.29
CA SER A 632 -23.44 -22.27 -15.88
C SER A 632 -24.63 -21.39 -15.50
N GLY A 633 -25.67 -21.29 -16.33
CA GLY A 633 -26.85 -20.41 -16.15
C GLY A 633 -27.68 -20.63 -14.88
N ARG A 634 -27.48 -21.78 -14.22
CA ARG A 634 -28.13 -22.12 -12.94
C ARG A 634 -27.29 -21.75 -11.71
N VAL A 635 -26.04 -21.34 -11.92
CA VAL A 635 -25.09 -21.05 -10.85
C VAL A 635 -25.30 -19.62 -10.33
N GLN A 636 -25.37 -19.49 -9.01
CA GLN A 636 -25.44 -18.21 -8.29
C GLN A 636 -24.33 -18.17 -7.24
N ILE A 637 -23.54 -17.09 -7.22
CA ILE A 637 -22.45 -16.91 -6.25
C ILE A 637 -22.60 -15.54 -5.59
N ASP A 638 -22.92 -15.52 -4.31
CA ASP A 638 -22.86 -14.32 -3.48
C ASP A 638 -21.48 -14.25 -2.81
N VAL A 639 -20.82 -13.09 -2.84
CA VAL A 639 -19.45 -12.91 -2.34
C VAL A 639 -19.38 -11.74 -1.36
N ILE A 640 -18.85 -12.00 -0.17
CA ILE A 640 -18.70 -11.04 0.93
C ILE A 640 -17.23 -10.92 1.33
N GLY A 641 -16.76 -9.69 1.56
CA GLY A 641 -15.38 -9.34 1.88
C GLY A 641 -14.72 -8.56 0.75
N SER A 642 -13.42 -8.75 0.55
CA SER A 642 -12.64 -8.09 -0.50
C SER A 642 -12.09 -9.12 -1.47
N VAL A 643 -12.57 -9.10 -2.72
CA VAL A 643 -12.08 -9.98 -3.79
C VAL A 643 -10.82 -9.42 -4.42
N GLY A 644 -10.03 -10.27 -5.09
CA GLY A 644 -8.97 -9.85 -5.98
C GLY A 644 -9.46 -9.65 -7.41
N ASP A 645 -8.52 -9.52 -8.35
CA ASP A 645 -8.84 -9.41 -9.78
C ASP A 645 -9.63 -10.62 -10.30
N TYR A 646 -10.30 -10.44 -11.44
CA TYR A 646 -10.93 -11.53 -12.22
C TYR A 646 -12.09 -12.26 -11.53
N LEU A 647 -12.82 -11.59 -10.62
CA LEU A 647 -13.97 -12.16 -9.89
C LEU A 647 -14.91 -13.02 -10.77
N GLY A 648 -15.41 -12.47 -11.89
CA GLY A 648 -16.34 -13.10 -12.83
C GLY A 648 -15.79 -13.17 -14.25
N SER A 649 -14.46 -13.22 -14.42
CA SER A 649 -13.85 -13.24 -15.75
C SER A 649 -14.16 -14.56 -16.47
N GLY A 650 -14.56 -14.47 -17.75
CA GLY A 650 -14.89 -15.65 -18.55
C GLY A 650 -16.23 -16.28 -18.20
N ASN A 651 -17.11 -15.55 -17.51
CA ASN A 651 -18.46 -16.02 -17.22
C ASN A 651 -19.23 -16.38 -18.51
N ASP A 652 -19.88 -17.54 -18.51
CA ASP A 652 -20.69 -18.08 -19.61
C ASP A 652 -22.08 -18.52 -19.11
N GLY A 653 -22.70 -17.67 -18.27
CA GLY A 653 -24.12 -17.76 -17.93
C GLY A 653 -24.47 -17.54 -16.46
N MET A 654 -23.51 -17.60 -15.52
CA MET A 654 -23.83 -17.57 -14.08
C MET A 654 -24.18 -16.17 -13.58
N THR A 655 -24.81 -16.10 -12.42
CA THR A 655 -25.01 -14.85 -11.68
C THR A 655 -23.99 -14.78 -10.54
N ILE A 656 -23.24 -13.67 -10.45
CA ILE A 656 -22.33 -13.39 -9.35
C ILE A 656 -22.74 -12.05 -8.73
N ALA A 657 -22.95 -12.02 -7.42
CA ALA A 657 -23.23 -10.81 -6.66
C ALA A 657 -22.08 -10.52 -5.68
N MET A 658 -21.42 -9.38 -5.86
CA MET A 658 -20.38 -8.88 -4.97
C MET A 658 -20.97 -7.86 -4.00
N HIS A 659 -21.09 -8.25 -2.72
CA HIS A 659 -21.59 -7.42 -1.62
C HIS A 659 -20.51 -6.50 -1.07
N GLY A 660 -20.00 -5.61 -1.93
CA GLY A 660 -18.89 -4.72 -1.62
C GLY A 660 -18.15 -4.26 -2.87
N ASN A 661 -16.91 -3.84 -2.69
CA ASN A 661 -16.07 -3.34 -3.78
C ASN A 661 -15.41 -4.50 -4.53
N ALA A 662 -15.22 -4.33 -5.83
CA ALA A 662 -14.52 -5.31 -6.67
C ALA A 662 -13.24 -4.69 -7.27
N GLN A 663 -12.23 -5.52 -7.54
CA GLN A 663 -10.95 -5.07 -8.12
C GLN A 663 -11.04 -4.95 -9.65
N ASP A 664 -9.90 -4.98 -10.33
CA ASP A 664 -9.82 -4.91 -11.78
C ASP A 664 -10.19 -6.23 -12.47
N GLN A 665 -10.53 -6.10 -13.75
CA GLN A 665 -10.78 -7.20 -14.70
C GLN A 665 -11.88 -8.19 -14.28
N VAL A 666 -12.80 -7.75 -13.42
CA VAL A 666 -13.85 -8.58 -12.82
C VAL A 666 -14.83 -9.16 -13.84
N ALA A 667 -14.98 -8.54 -15.01
CA ALA A 667 -15.79 -9.01 -16.13
C ALA A 667 -14.99 -9.15 -17.44
N GLN A 668 -13.67 -9.40 -17.37
CA GLN A 668 -12.89 -9.65 -18.58
C GLN A 668 -13.43 -10.89 -19.31
N ILE A 669 -13.60 -10.81 -20.64
CA ILE A 669 -14.11 -11.89 -21.52
C ILE A 669 -15.46 -12.50 -21.08
N HIS A 670 -16.33 -11.69 -20.49
CA HIS A 670 -17.64 -12.11 -19.99
C HIS A 670 -18.64 -12.33 -21.13
N LYS A 671 -19.00 -13.58 -21.43
CA LYS A 671 -19.82 -13.97 -22.60
C LYS A 671 -21.33 -13.92 -22.36
N ALA A 672 -21.79 -14.36 -21.19
CA ALA A 672 -23.20 -14.39 -20.80
C ALA A 672 -23.33 -14.47 -19.28
N GLY A 673 -24.52 -14.17 -18.73
CA GLY A 673 -24.78 -14.17 -17.29
C GLY A 673 -24.90 -12.75 -16.72
N GLU A 674 -24.76 -12.63 -15.40
CA GLU A 674 -24.92 -11.36 -14.68
C GLU A 674 -23.83 -11.23 -13.61
N LEU A 675 -23.13 -10.09 -13.59
CA LEU A 675 -22.23 -9.70 -12.51
C LEU A 675 -22.78 -8.42 -11.89
N VAL A 676 -23.19 -8.49 -10.62
CA VAL A 676 -23.67 -7.36 -9.83
C VAL A 676 -22.59 -7.00 -8.82
N VAL A 677 -22.17 -5.73 -8.81
CA VAL A 677 -21.28 -5.20 -7.77
C VAL A 677 -22.02 -4.10 -7.04
N HIS A 678 -22.17 -4.25 -5.72
CA HIS A 678 -22.92 -3.31 -4.87
C HIS A 678 -22.07 -2.14 -4.36
N GLY A 679 -20.74 -2.27 -4.40
CA GLY A 679 -19.78 -1.21 -4.10
C GLY A 679 -19.10 -0.64 -5.35
N ASP A 680 -17.92 -0.09 -5.16
CA ASP A 680 -17.12 0.49 -6.25
C ASP A 680 -16.29 -0.60 -6.95
N VAL A 681 -16.01 -0.38 -8.23
CA VAL A 681 -15.17 -1.27 -9.04
C VAL A 681 -13.84 -0.59 -9.33
N GLY A 682 -12.78 -1.40 -9.40
CA GLY A 682 -11.53 -1.04 -10.03
C GLY A 682 -11.68 -0.39 -11.42
N GLN A 683 -10.57 0.15 -11.89
CA GLN A 683 -10.48 1.01 -13.05
C GLN A 683 -10.91 0.29 -14.34
N CYS A 684 -10.54 -0.98 -14.47
CA CYS A 684 -10.88 -1.77 -15.65
C CYS A 684 -11.90 -2.87 -15.31
N TYR A 685 -13.18 -2.55 -15.31
CA TYR A 685 -14.24 -3.54 -15.08
C TYR A 685 -14.22 -4.72 -16.09
N GLY A 686 -14.00 -4.45 -17.38
CA GLY A 686 -13.98 -5.48 -18.41
C GLY A 686 -13.26 -5.07 -19.70
N TYR A 687 -12.72 -6.06 -20.42
CA TYR A 687 -12.07 -5.87 -21.74
C TYR A 687 -12.83 -6.66 -22.82
N GLY A 688 -13.50 -5.95 -23.74
CA GLY A 688 -14.20 -6.56 -24.89
C GLY A 688 -13.29 -6.96 -26.05
N SER A 689 -12.02 -6.53 -26.05
CA SER A 689 -11.09 -6.74 -27.17
C SER A 689 -10.67 -8.20 -27.38
N LYS A 690 -10.98 -9.10 -26.43
CA LYS A 690 -10.66 -10.53 -26.49
C LYS A 690 -11.89 -11.44 -26.68
N GLY A 691 -13.05 -10.85 -27.00
CA GLY A 691 -14.34 -11.55 -27.12
C GLY A 691 -15.03 -11.74 -25.76
N GLY A 692 -16.36 -11.70 -25.75
CA GLY A 692 -17.18 -11.58 -24.54
C GLY A 692 -18.09 -10.37 -24.65
#